data_AF-A0A942AWI1-F1
#
_entry.id   AF-A0A942AWI1-F1
#
_cell.length_a   1.000
_cell.length_b   1.000
_cell.length_c   1.000
_cell.angle_alpha   90.00
_cell.angle_beta   90.00
_cell.angle_gamma   90.00
#
_symmetry.space_group_name_H-M   'P 1'
#
loop_
_entity.id
_entity.type
_entity.pdbx_description
1 polymer ?
#
loop_
_entity_poly.entity_id
_entity_poly.type
_entity_poly.pdbx_seq_one_letter_code
_entity_poly.pdbx_strand_id
1 'polypeptide(L)'
;MGERTDNRGQGEKPRANTVSTSVRESFRRPLRIFPFDPLSDRFLDPIVCRVPYERVCPGPAGRLVDVVDFDIGARQWHPPLDLDAPAVLIGQGLTPSETDLRSHQQMVYAVAMRVLETFERGLGRPFDWPDRLRILPHAFGGWENAAFDPGKFAVMFGYFAADRPDAASGVLRGQHIFTCLSYDVIAHLVCNAVMARLRPAGAQPDDDRPVDNHAFDHGFADLIAILVRFFEPDVVARTIRANGASLAGTALFKIATQFGVASGDGAALRSFPEAPDPADYRDGGDPIRRAGILTSAFLEAFLAAHDRRTADLLRMNGGAPQPGYVHPDLVARLAAEASFLAARVARSAIAALDYLPPLNITFYDFLRAFLATDTMLVGKSQSEYRSRLVEAFHTRGLIPRDPGSLAIEALILNHSNPLRNEVMEHAGDGLLYTVTAGEYRRQFMVQPSRVDQVRAALDVQREQNAGVWRTSVEEFAGARLAKLRLDSGRPVEVVGFQSSNQIDSVGNLVARTFVNLAQRDGGKRPLGVTLVCDSVGAIQYLIGGKPAPRPRRRATPTSADRERLAEELTSQPRVCPPVAGGAAGLRTPTDRDGDIRARRRPLRVIPFDPMVDRAGRSVIADVIYEQTGPGPAGRLVEVIDYDPVHQCWYEPIDLDDAAVLLDSGIDVAESDPRFHQQMVYAVVMRVLETFERALGRPFRWRGKRRLRVYPHAFVGENAYFDEDLFALLFGYFSATQFDPGPNLPGQVVFTALSHDIIAHETTHAVLHRLRKHYSNPTNPDVLAFHEGFSDIVAILQHFTYREVVAEHLAATRGDLNDRAITESSPLLSLASQFGYAVGDQGPLRTALMKPDKNAYANAREEHARGAVLVAAVMDGFLRSYHEGIEDLVRIATAGTGVLQPGALHPDLVDRVAAVACFTADRITQICIRAFDYLPPVDVTFSDYLRALVTADIDLFPDDSIHLRANLIEGFRARGIYPSGVASLAERSLRIEPVDPNEFTRLPFVRDRLLDAAREFDRRRRSNSALLTDEDDDDESQHPTVGKQAAEWARREDQTLWAKKLHTWATEHHGALGLAAPAPHWQIAVDGFFTSQRVDADGYLQSQITVQFVQRDKRRFEDLGGLVPMGGVTVVADGEGYVRYAIGKPLPSADPARMKDLADFAASVEHRLTSIAWSPDRNRRIVDRLNLRSLDGRR
;
A
#
# COMPACT_ATOMS: atom_id res chain seq x y z
N MET A 1 -18.82 16.57 -78.79
CA MET A 1 -20.15 16.39 -78.17
C MET A 1 -19.87 15.90 -76.76
N GLY A 2 -20.20 16.53 -75.64
CA GLY A 2 -21.09 17.64 -75.30
C GLY A 2 -21.48 17.37 -73.83
N GLU A 3 -21.19 18.32 -72.94
CA GLU A 3 -21.85 18.65 -71.65
C GLU A 3 -22.53 17.54 -70.79
N ARG A 4 -22.06 17.31 -69.54
CA ARG A 4 -22.66 17.69 -68.21
C ARG A 4 -22.87 16.38 -67.42
N THR A 5 -22.77 16.22 -66.09
CA THR A 5 -22.66 17.05 -64.89
C THR A 5 -22.29 16.15 -63.71
N ASP A 6 -21.69 16.76 -62.68
CA ASP A 6 -21.37 16.25 -61.33
C ASP A 6 -22.35 15.23 -60.69
N ASN A 7 -21.80 14.23 -59.99
CA ASN A 7 -22.26 13.94 -58.64
C ASN A 7 -21.12 13.41 -57.75
N ARG A 8 -20.95 14.07 -56.61
CA ARG A 8 -19.90 13.83 -55.61
C ARG A 8 -20.17 12.54 -54.84
N GLY A 9 -19.29 11.55 -55.01
CA GLY A 9 -19.07 10.50 -54.02
C GLY A 9 -17.89 10.90 -53.13
N GLN A 10 -18.16 11.38 -51.92
CA GLN A 10 -17.14 11.46 -50.87
C GLN A 10 -16.77 10.02 -50.48
N GLY A 11 -15.67 9.53 -51.04
CA GLY A 11 -15.04 8.30 -50.56
C GLY A 11 -14.57 8.51 -49.13
N GLU A 12 -15.07 7.67 -48.22
CA GLU A 12 -14.54 7.53 -46.87
C GLU A 12 -13.03 7.32 -46.96
N LYS A 13 -12.27 8.26 -46.37
CA LYS A 13 -10.85 8.04 -46.11
C LYS A 13 -10.73 6.83 -45.16
N PRO A 14 -9.82 5.88 -45.41
CA PRO A 14 -9.57 4.82 -44.46
C PRO A 14 -9.15 5.45 -43.14
N ARG A 15 -9.92 5.20 -42.07
CA ARG A 15 -9.54 5.56 -40.71
C ARG A 15 -8.18 4.94 -40.45
N ALA A 16 -7.17 5.77 -40.21
CA ALA A 16 -5.90 5.30 -39.70
C ALA A 16 -6.19 4.52 -38.42
N ASN A 17 -5.85 3.22 -38.41
CA ASN A 17 -5.85 2.42 -37.19
C ASN A 17 -4.87 3.08 -36.21
N THR A 18 -5.39 3.93 -35.32
CA THR A 18 -4.68 4.42 -34.15
C THR A 18 -4.42 3.22 -33.26
N VAL A 19 -3.16 2.80 -33.21
CA VAL A 19 -2.68 1.81 -32.24
C VAL A 19 -3.07 2.29 -30.84
N SER A 20 -3.92 1.52 -30.17
CA SER A 20 -4.34 1.67 -28.77
C SER A 20 -3.21 2.22 -27.88
N THR A 21 -3.35 3.46 -27.41
CA THR A 21 -2.40 4.19 -26.54
C THR A 21 -2.40 3.69 -25.09
N SER A 22 -2.57 2.39 -24.87
CA SER A 22 -2.78 1.80 -23.54
C SER A 22 -1.48 1.35 -22.85
N VAL A 23 -0.39 2.12 -22.96
CA VAL A 23 0.87 1.83 -22.23
C VAL A 23 0.77 2.42 -20.83
N ARG A 24 1.12 1.64 -19.80
CA ARG A 24 1.01 1.95 -18.35
C ARG A 24 2.38 1.95 -17.68
N GLU A 25 2.49 2.57 -16.50
CA GLU A 25 3.72 2.62 -15.67
C GLU A 25 4.29 1.26 -15.27
N SER A 26 3.45 0.25 -15.20
CA SER A 26 3.81 -1.12 -14.84
C SER A 26 4.37 -1.93 -16.02
N PHE A 27 4.28 -1.46 -17.26
CA PHE A 27 4.80 -2.22 -18.39
C PHE A 27 6.32 -2.33 -18.33
N ARG A 28 6.80 -3.52 -18.65
CA ARG A 28 8.22 -3.86 -18.65
C ARG A 28 8.71 -4.22 -20.04
N ARG A 29 9.91 -3.75 -20.40
CA ARG A 29 10.68 -4.25 -21.54
C ARG A 29 11.57 -5.41 -21.06
N PRO A 30 11.39 -6.63 -21.61
CA PRO A 30 12.30 -7.73 -21.32
C PRO A 30 13.60 -7.56 -22.11
N LEU A 31 14.75 -7.65 -21.44
CA LEU A 31 16.09 -7.57 -22.01
C LEU A 31 16.95 -8.72 -21.50
N ARG A 32 17.50 -9.52 -22.40
CA ARG A 32 18.44 -10.59 -22.03
C ARG A 32 19.79 -10.01 -21.61
N ILE A 33 20.30 -10.40 -20.44
CA ILE A 33 21.58 -9.91 -19.93
C ILE A 33 22.38 -11.01 -19.24
N PHE A 34 23.66 -10.73 -18.99
CA PHE A 34 24.46 -11.54 -18.08
C PHE A 34 24.10 -11.20 -16.61
N PRO A 35 23.71 -12.19 -15.78
CA PRO A 35 23.44 -12.04 -14.34
C PRO A 35 24.71 -11.90 -13.49
N PHE A 36 25.80 -12.53 -13.94
CA PHE A 36 27.14 -12.50 -13.37
C PHE A 36 28.12 -12.20 -14.49
N ASP A 37 29.38 -11.96 -14.14
CA ASP A 37 30.42 -11.75 -15.14
C ASP A 37 30.49 -12.93 -16.14
N PRO A 38 30.73 -12.69 -17.44
CA PRO A 38 30.81 -13.72 -18.47
C PRO A 38 31.73 -14.90 -18.13
N LEU A 39 32.82 -14.71 -17.39
CA LEU A 39 33.69 -15.82 -16.97
C LEU A 39 32.97 -16.85 -16.08
N SER A 40 31.97 -16.43 -15.31
CA SER A 40 31.18 -17.30 -14.45
C SER A 40 29.91 -17.84 -15.14
N ASP A 41 29.41 -17.15 -16.17
CA ASP A 41 28.07 -17.40 -16.73
C ASP A 41 28.03 -17.70 -18.24
N ARG A 42 29.16 -17.67 -18.96
CA ARG A 42 29.20 -17.85 -20.44
C ARG A 42 28.58 -19.14 -20.99
N PHE A 43 28.39 -20.15 -20.16
CA PHE A 43 27.79 -21.43 -20.53
C PHE A 43 26.39 -21.64 -19.92
N LEU A 44 25.86 -20.65 -19.21
CA LEU A 44 24.52 -20.67 -18.63
C LEU A 44 23.57 -19.84 -19.48
N ASP A 45 22.27 -20.16 -19.38
CA ASP A 45 21.26 -19.38 -20.09
C ASP A 45 21.21 -17.93 -19.58
N PRO A 46 21.10 -16.94 -20.48
CA PRO A 46 20.99 -15.55 -20.09
C PRO A 46 19.69 -15.30 -19.31
N ILE A 47 19.69 -14.30 -18.42
CA ILE A 47 18.48 -13.90 -17.71
C ILE A 47 17.70 -12.86 -18.49
N VAL A 48 16.38 -12.84 -18.31
CA VAL A 48 15.52 -11.79 -18.85
C VAL A 48 15.29 -10.73 -17.77
N CYS A 49 16.08 -9.66 -17.81
CA CYS A 49 15.88 -8.49 -16.96
C CYS A 49 14.70 -7.65 -17.49
N ARG A 50 13.72 -7.39 -16.63
CA ARG A 50 12.52 -6.62 -16.97
C ARG A 50 12.66 -5.19 -16.46
N VAL A 51 12.94 -4.26 -17.37
CA VAL A 51 13.10 -2.83 -17.06
C VAL A 51 11.83 -2.03 -17.37
N PRO A 52 11.57 -0.87 -16.73
CA PRO A 52 10.44 -0.01 -17.11
C PRO A 52 10.42 0.25 -18.62
N TYR A 53 9.27 0.08 -19.25
CA TYR A 53 9.14 0.36 -20.67
C TYR A 53 9.15 1.88 -20.92
N GLU A 54 10.07 2.37 -21.72
CA GLU A 54 10.01 3.72 -22.29
C GLU A 54 10.41 3.66 -23.77
N ARG A 55 9.81 4.52 -24.59
CA ARG A 55 10.27 4.66 -25.97
C ARG A 55 11.64 5.35 -25.96
N VAL A 56 12.60 4.78 -26.68
CA VAL A 56 13.99 5.25 -26.69
C VAL A 56 14.47 5.51 -28.12
N CYS A 57 15.44 6.42 -28.26
CA CYS A 57 16.16 6.55 -29.52
C CYS A 57 17.30 5.51 -29.60
N PRO A 58 17.81 5.17 -30.81
CA PRO A 58 18.96 4.26 -30.95
C PRO A 58 20.21 4.73 -30.18
N GLY A 59 20.96 3.79 -29.61
CA GLY A 59 22.00 4.06 -28.61
C GLY A 59 21.29 4.37 -27.30
N PRO A 60 20.58 3.36 -26.75
CA PRO A 60 19.27 3.52 -26.12
C PRO A 60 19.21 4.76 -25.22
N ALA A 61 18.55 5.79 -25.74
CA ALA A 61 18.45 7.10 -25.12
C ALA A 61 17.00 7.36 -24.71
N GLY A 62 16.76 7.31 -23.40
CA GLY A 62 15.45 7.44 -22.77
C GLY A 62 15.31 8.71 -21.94
N ARG A 63 14.47 8.67 -20.89
CA ARG A 63 14.24 9.83 -20.00
C ARG A 63 15.47 10.16 -19.16
N LEU A 64 16.09 9.14 -18.55
CA LEU A 64 17.16 9.30 -17.55
C LEU A 64 18.54 8.90 -18.06
N VAL A 65 18.61 7.96 -19.00
CA VAL A 65 19.85 7.34 -19.45
C VAL A 65 20.06 7.63 -20.94
N ASP A 66 21.31 7.88 -21.30
CA ASP A 66 21.78 8.03 -22.67
C ASP A 66 23.00 7.13 -22.88
N VAL A 67 22.86 6.07 -23.67
CA VAL A 67 23.97 5.13 -23.95
C VAL A 67 24.73 5.59 -25.18
N VAL A 68 25.87 6.23 -24.93
CA VAL A 68 26.70 6.86 -25.95
C VAL A 68 27.92 5.97 -26.19
N ASP A 69 27.86 5.15 -27.23
CA ASP A 69 28.94 4.20 -27.53
C ASP A 69 30.03 4.81 -28.41
N PHE A 70 30.83 5.69 -27.79
CA PHE A 70 31.99 6.33 -28.40
C PHE A 70 33.26 5.99 -27.62
N ASP A 71 34.23 5.39 -28.31
CA ASP A 71 35.57 5.14 -27.77
C ASP A 71 36.37 6.44 -27.83
N ILE A 72 36.67 7.00 -26.66
CA ILE A 72 37.40 8.26 -26.51
C ILE A 72 38.87 8.07 -26.90
N GLY A 73 39.45 6.93 -26.57
CA GLY A 73 40.84 6.59 -26.88
C GLY A 73 41.05 6.38 -28.38
N ALA A 74 40.18 5.58 -29.01
CA ALA A 74 40.22 5.30 -30.45
C ALA A 74 39.56 6.40 -31.31
N ARG A 75 38.80 7.31 -30.68
CA ARG A 75 38.00 8.37 -31.32
C ARG A 75 37.00 7.83 -32.35
N GLN A 76 36.33 6.74 -32.01
CA GLN A 76 35.45 6.00 -32.92
C GLN A 76 34.04 5.81 -32.33
N TRP A 77 33.01 5.93 -33.19
CA TRP A 77 31.64 5.57 -32.85
C TRP A 77 31.35 4.09 -33.15
N HIS A 78 30.65 3.43 -32.24
CA HIS A 78 30.12 2.09 -32.44
C HIS A 78 28.65 2.12 -32.91
N PRO A 79 28.17 1.08 -33.60
CA PRO A 79 26.78 1.04 -34.07
C PRO A 79 25.77 1.15 -32.91
N PRO A 80 24.81 2.08 -32.97
CA PRO A 80 23.83 2.24 -31.90
C PRO A 80 22.82 1.10 -31.88
N LEU A 81 22.45 0.61 -30.69
CA LEU A 81 21.37 -0.35 -30.51
C LEU A 81 20.00 0.35 -30.53
N ASP A 82 19.10 -0.10 -31.39
CA ASP A 82 17.67 0.28 -31.35
C ASP A 82 16.87 -0.78 -30.56
N LEU A 83 16.46 -0.42 -29.34
CA LEU A 83 15.65 -1.31 -28.49
C LEU A 83 14.17 -1.37 -28.90
N ASP A 84 13.70 -0.47 -29.75
CA ASP A 84 12.32 -0.47 -30.27
C ASP A 84 12.22 -1.17 -31.65
N ALA A 85 13.35 -1.66 -32.18
CA ALA A 85 13.37 -2.48 -33.40
C ALA A 85 12.58 -3.79 -33.20
N PRO A 86 11.68 -4.18 -34.14
CA PRO A 86 10.83 -5.37 -33.99
C PRO A 86 11.60 -6.66 -33.72
N ALA A 87 12.76 -6.86 -34.37
CA ALA A 87 13.60 -8.03 -34.15
C ALA A 87 14.16 -8.11 -32.71
N VAL A 88 14.51 -6.96 -32.11
CA VAL A 88 15.00 -6.88 -30.73
C VAL A 88 13.85 -7.11 -29.75
N LEU A 89 12.68 -6.52 -29.99
CA LEU A 89 11.50 -6.72 -29.14
C LEU A 89 11.01 -8.18 -29.14
N ILE A 90 10.92 -8.81 -30.32
CA ILE A 90 10.57 -10.24 -30.46
C ILE A 90 11.61 -11.12 -29.76
N GLY A 91 12.89 -10.75 -29.87
CA GLY A 91 14.00 -11.46 -29.23
C GLY A 91 14.07 -11.29 -27.71
N GLN A 92 13.26 -10.43 -27.09
CA GLN A 92 13.42 -10.00 -25.69
C GLN A 92 14.80 -9.38 -25.43
N GLY A 93 15.27 -8.57 -26.37
CA GLY A 93 16.65 -8.09 -26.44
C GLY A 93 17.54 -8.93 -27.36
N LEU A 94 18.77 -8.46 -27.55
CA LEU A 94 19.85 -9.24 -28.17
C LEU A 94 20.31 -10.35 -27.22
N THR A 95 20.80 -11.46 -27.77
CA THR A 95 21.51 -12.47 -26.97
C THR A 95 22.78 -11.83 -26.38
N PRO A 96 23.02 -11.95 -25.06
CA PRO A 96 24.23 -11.44 -24.44
C PRO A 96 25.47 -12.05 -25.09
N SER A 97 26.46 -11.22 -25.40
CA SER A 97 27.66 -11.63 -26.11
C SER A 97 28.86 -10.87 -25.58
N GLU A 98 30.03 -11.52 -25.55
CA GLU A 98 31.32 -10.86 -25.28
C GLU A 98 31.87 -10.13 -26.52
N THR A 99 31.26 -10.33 -27.71
CA THR A 99 31.76 -9.84 -29.00
C THR A 99 30.81 -8.88 -29.72
N ASP A 100 29.50 -8.94 -29.47
CA ASP A 100 28.54 -7.99 -30.04
C ASP A 100 28.44 -6.77 -29.12
N LEU A 101 29.12 -5.68 -29.51
CA LEU A 101 29.14 -4.42 -28.76
C LEU A 101 27.74 -3.83 -28.52
N ARG A 102 26.76 -4.13 -29.39
CA ARG A 102 25.37 -3.71 -29.17
C ARG A 102 24.76 -4.43 -27.97
N SER A 103 25.13 -5.68 -27.73
CA SER A 103 24.70 -6.40 -26.51
C SER A 103 25.29 -5.79 -25.24
N HIS A 104 26.47 -5.14 -25.32
CA HIS A 104 27.05 -4.40 -24.20
C HIS A 104 26.25 -3.12 -23.91
N GLN A 105 25.79 -2.41 -24.94
CA GLN A 105 24.86 -1.27 -24.79
C GLN A 105 23.54 -1.70 -24.12
N GLN A 106 23.01 -2.88 -24.48
CA GLN A 106 21.83 -3.46 -23.81
C GLN A 106 22.10 -3.77 -22.34
N MET A 107 23.25 -4.38 -22.04
CA MET A 107 23.66 -4.75 -20.69
C MET A 107 23.69 -3.51 -19.77
N VAL A 108 24.41 -2.45 -20.17
CA VAL A 108 24.51 -1.24 -19.35
C VAL A 108 23.18 -0.52 -19.20
N TYR A 109 22.36 -0.48 -20.26
CA TYR A 109 21.03 0.14 -20.19
C TYR A 109 20.12 -0.61 -19.23
N ALA A 110 20.06 -1.94 -19.36
CA ALA A 110 19.18 -2.77 -18.55
C ALA A 110 19.51 -2.65 -17.04
N VAL A 111 20.79 -2.80 -16.70
CA VAL A 111 21.23 -2.72 -15.29
C VAL A 111 21.06 -1.30 -14.75
N ALA A 112 21.39 -0.26 -15.53
CA ALA A 112 21.19 1.12 -15.10
C ALA A 112 19.72 1.42 -14.82
N MET A 113 18.81 1.06 -15.74
CA MET A 113 17.38 1.29 -15.54
C MET A 113 16.82 0.51 -14.36
N ARG A 114 17.33 -0.70 -14.08
CA ARG A 114 16.95 -1.49 -12.89
C ARG A 114 17.36 -0.80 -11.60
N VAL A 115 18.58 -0.29 -11.52
CA VAL A 115 19.06 0.46 -10.35
C VAL A 115 18.27 1.75 -10.18
N LEU A 116 18.10 2.54 -11.24
CA LEU A 116 17.35 3.80 -11.20
C LEU A 116 15.90 3.60 -10.75
N GLU A 117 15.22 2.57 -11.27
CA GLU A 117 13.89 2.19 -10.81
C GLU A 117 13.88 1.82 -9.32
N THR A 118 14.87 1.06 -8.86
CA THR A 118 14.99 0.68 -7.45
C THR A 118 15.08 1.93 -6.56
N PHE A 119 15.81 2.95 -7.00
CA PHE A 119 15.86 4.23 -6.34
C PHE A 119 14.54 5.00 -6.40
N GLU A 120 13.89 5.12 -7.57
CA GLU A 120 12.59 5.81 -7.68
C GLU A 120 11.55 5.18 -6.72
N ARG A 121 11.52 3.84 -6.63
CA ARG A 121 10.64 3.09 -5.71
C ARG A 121 11.02 3.29 -4.24
N GLY A 122 12.32 3.25 -3.92
CA GLY A 122 12.82 3.46 -2.57
C GLY A 122 12.58 4.88 -2.06
N LEU A 123 12.80 5.87 -2.90
CA LEU A 123 12.60 7.29 -2.60
C LEU A 123 11.12 7.73 -2.66
N GLY A 124 10.24 6.93 -3.26
CA GLY A 124 8.82 7.28 -3.44
C GLY A 124 8.60 8.48 -4.37
N ARG A 125 9.50 8.71 -5.33
CA ARG A 125 9.44 9.79 -6.33
C ARG A 125 10.23 9.44 -7.58
N PRO A 126 9.82 9.89 -8.77
CA PRO A 126 10.63 9.77 -9.98
C PRO A 126 11.81 10.75 -9.96
N PHE A 127 12.88 10.40 -10.68
CA PHE A 127 13.98 11.34 -10.90
C PHE A 127 13.60 12.41 -11.92
N ASP A 128 14.02 13.63 -11.62
CA ASP A 128 13.90 14.78 -12.50
C ASP A 128 15.27 15.45 -12.68
N TRP A 129 16.17 14.76 -13.39
CA TRP A 129 17.50 15.27 -13.67
C TRP A 129 17.48 16.24 -14.88
N PRO A 130 18.19 17.37 -14.81
CA PRO A 130 18.28 18.30 -15.94
C PRO A 130 19.01 17.66 -17.14
N ASP A 131 20.05 16.88 -16.85
CA ASP A 131 20.85 16.13 -17.82
C ASP A 131 20.61 14.62 -17.68
N ARG A 132 20.71 13.90 -18.81
CA ARG A 132 20.70 12.44 -18.80
C ARG A 132 22.04 11.89 -18.30
N LEU A 133 22.00 10.77 -17.57
CA LEU A 133 23.20 10.02 -17.23
C LEU A 133 23.77 9.39 -18.49
N ARG A 134 24.95 9.85 -18.91
CA ARG A 134 25.65 9.28 -20.05
C ARG A 134 26.36 8.02 -19.64
N ILE A 135 26.21 6.96 -20.42
CA ILE A 135 26.93 5.70 -20.20
C ILE A 135 27.74 5.37 -21.44
N LEU A 136 29.05 5.21 -21.27
CA LEU A 136 30.02 4.90 -22.32
C LEU A 136 30.57 3.49 -22.09
N PRO A 137 30.01 2.45 -22.75
CA PRO A 137 30.42 1.05 -22.52
C PRO A 137 31.86 0.76 -22.92
N HIS A 138 32.42 1.52 -23.88
CA HIS A 138 33.75 1.29 -24.45
C HIS A 138 34.60 2.56 -24.43
N ALA A 139 34.66 3.26 -23.30
CA ALA A 139 35.26 4.60 -23.23
C ALA A 139 36.78 4.61 -23.49
N PHE A 140 37.52 3.61 -22.99
CA PHE A 140 38.98 3.55 -23.08
C PHE A 140 39.52 2.13 -23.24
N GLY A 141 40.24 1.87 -24.35
CA GLY A 141 41.04 0.65 -24.53
C GLY A 141 42.33 0.64 -23.72
N GLY A 142 42.65 -0.51 -23.12
CA GLY A 142 43.80 -0.70 -22.22
C GLY A 142 43.59 -0.18 -20.79
N TRP A 143 42.41 0.36 -20.47
CA TRP A 143 42.10 0.84 -19.13
C TRP A 143 41.45 -0.27 -18.31
N GLU A 144 42.19 -0.81 -17.35
CA GLU A 144 41.74 -1.84 -16.41
C GLU A 144 40.85 -1.26 -15.30
N ASN A 145 39.86 -0.42 -15.64
CA ASN A 145 38.96 0.16 -14.64
C ASN A 145 37.65 0.67 -15.27
N ALA A 146 36.72 1.07 -14.40
CA ALA A 146 35.54 1.84 -14.75
C ALA A 146 35.33 2.95 -13.71
N ALA A 147 34.79 4.09 -14.12
CA ALA A 147 34.59 5.22 -13.22
C ALA A 147 33.33 6.02 -13.54
N PHE A 148 32.83 6.70 -12.52
CA PHE A 148 31.82 7.74 -12.66
C PHE A 148 32.50 9.11 -12.57
N ASP A 149 32.26 9.97 -13.55
CA ASP A 149 32.70 11.36 -13.59
C ASP A 149 31.51 12.28 -13.22
N PRO A 150 31.52 12.89 -12.02
CA PRO A 150 30.44 13.77 -11.58
C PRO A 150 30.29 15.02 -12.45
N GLY A 151 31.40 15.55 -12.98
CA GLY A 151 31.40 16.79 -13.77
C GLY A 151 30.80 16.61 -15.15
N LYS A 152 31.00 15.45 -15.77
CA LYS A 152 30.35 15.09 -17.05
C LYS A 152 29.00 14.41 -16.88
N PHE A 153 28.66 14.04 -15.65
CA PHE A 153 27.55 13.17 -15.31
C PHE A 153 27.53 11.91 -16.19
N ALA A 154 28.68 11.21 -16.20
CA ALA A 154 28.95 10.10 -17.10
C ALA A 154 29.59 8.91 -16.40
N VAL A 155 29.10 7.70 -16.71
CA VAL A 155 29.75 6.44 -16.36
C VAL A 155 30.57 5.96 -17.55
N MET A 156 31.84 5.66 -17.32
CA MET A 156 32.80 5.27 -18.34
C MET A 156 33.40 3.92 -17.99
N PHE A 157 33.37 3.00 -18.95
CA PHE A 157 33.90 1.66 -18.81
C PHE A 157 35.15 1.48 -19.68
N GLY A 158 36.19 0.91 -19.10
CA GLY A 158 37.38 0.48 -19.82
C GLY A 158 37.30 -0.98 -20.27
N TYR A 159 38.20 -1.36 -21.18
CA TYR A 159 38.41 -2.74 -21.58
C TYR A 159 39.89 -3.01 -21.82
N PHE A 160 40.35 -4.23 -21.55
CA PHE A 160 41.77 -4.60 -21.63
C PHE A 160 41.94 -6.04 -22.12
N ALA A 161 43.15 -6.41 -22.56
CA ALA A 161 43.46 -7.77 -22.98
C ALA A 161 44.01 -8.57 -21.80
N ALA A 162 43.54 -9.80 -21.60
CA ALA A 162 44.05 -10.66 -20.54
C ALA A 162 45.49 -11.13 -20.84
N ASP A 163 46.44 -10.69 -20.00
CA ASP A 163 47.87 -10.94 -20.20
C ASP A 163 48.35 -12.32 -19.69
N ARG A 164 47.62 -12.96 -18.78
CA ARG A 164 47.95 -14.27 -18.20
C ARG A 164 46.83 -15.28 -18.47
N PRO A 165 47.07 -16.36 -19.26
CA PRO A 165 46.09 -17.42 -19.40
C PRO A 165 45.99 -18.22 -18.10
N ASP A 166 44.77 -18.44 -17.62
CA ASP A 166 44.49 -19.34 -16.52
C ASP A 166 43.44 -20.36 -16.96
N ALA A 167 43.87 -21.62 -17.06
CA ALA A 167 43.02 -22.74 -17.47
C ALA A 167 41.95 -23.07 -16.43
N ALA A 168 42.13 -22.67 -15.16
CA ALA A 168 41.18 -22.92 -14.08
C ALA A 168 40.03 -21.89 -14.08
N SER A 169 40.28 -20.64 -14.47
CA SER A 169 39.26 -19.59 -14.60
C SER A 169 38.66 -19.46 -16.01
N GLY A 170 39.21 -20.15 -17.01
CA GLY A 170 38.70 -20.11 -18.39
C GLY A 170 39.01 -18.82 -19.15
N VAL A 171 39.98 -18.03 -18.67
CA VAL A 171 40.46 -16.80 -19.34
C VAL A 171 41.45 -17.17 -20.44
N LEU A 172 41.17 -16.78 -21.68
CA LEU A 172 42.06 -17.01 -22.82
C LEU A 172 43.08 -15.87 -22.94
N ARG A 173 44.32 -16.20 -23.29
CA ARG A 173 45.37 -15.20 -23.53
C ARG A 173 44.96 -14.26 -24.67
N GLY A 174 45.02 -12.95 -24.43
CA GLY A 174 44.62 -11.93 -25.41
C GLY A 174 43.10 -11.73 -25.55
N GLN A 175 42.29 -12.40 -24.73
CA GLN A 175 40.85 -12.15 -24.65
C GLN A 175 40.58 -10.74 -24.13
N HIS A 176 39.69 -10.00 -24.80
CA HIS A 176 39.24 -8.72 -24.28
C HIS A 176 38.26 -8.90 -23.13
N ILE A 177 38.58 -8.25 -22.00
CA ILE A 177 37.74 -8.18 -20.81
C ILE A 177 37.09 -6.80 -20.78
N PHE A 178 35.76 -6.78 -20.82
CA PHE A 178 34.96 -5.56 -20.83
C PHE A 178 34.34 -5.33 -19.45
N THR A 179 34.71 -4.24 -18.77
CA THR A 179 34.14 -3.91 -17.45
C THR A 179 32.64 -3.60 -17.52
N CYS A 180 32.13 -3.19 -18.69
CA CYS A 180 30.70 -2.96 -18.95
C CYS A 180 29.86 -4.23 -19.05
N LEU A 181 30.45 -5.43 -18.94
CA LEU A 181 29.72 -6.70 -18.86
C LEU A 181 29.52 -7.17 -17.41
N SER A 182 30.08 -6.45 -16.43
CA SER A 182 29.93 -6.78 -15.02
C SER A 182 28.71 -6.10 -14.41
N TYR A 183 27.70 -6.89 -14.06
CA TYR A 183 26.42 -6.40 -13.52
C TYR A 183 26.60 -5.47 -12.32
N ASP A 184 27.39 -5.90 -11.35
CA ASP A 184 27.64 -5.23 -10.10
C ASP A 184 28.53 -3.99 -10.25
N VAL A 185 29.50 -3.98 -11.17
CA VAL A 185 30.27 -2.77 -11.48
C VAL A 185 29.36 -1.70 -12.09
N ILE A 186 28.48 -2.08 -13.03
CA ILE A 186 27.49 -1.15 -13.59
C ILE A 186 26.58 -0.62 -12.49
N ALA A 187 26.04 -1.51 -11.65
CA ALA A 187 25.13 -1.13 -10.57
C ALA A 187 25.79 -0.20 -9.55
N HIS A 188 27.04 -0.48 -9.17
CA HIS A 188 27.83 0.35 -8.26
C HIS A 188 28.05 1.76 -8.85
N LEU A 189 28.45 1.87 -10.12
CA LEU A 189 28.73 3.17 -10.75
C LEU A 189 27.46 3.99 -11.00
N VAL A 190 26.36 3.35 -11.36
CA VAL A 190 25.04 4.01 -11.48
C VAL A 190 24.57 4.50 -10.11
N CYS A 191 24.80 3.73 -9.05
CA CYS A 191 24.53 4.18 -7.68
C CYS A 191 25.35 5.42 -7.31
N ASN A 192 26.64 5.46 -7.66
CA ASN A 192 27.47 6.66 -7.46
C ASN A 192 26.92 7.88 -8.21
N ALA A 193 26.41 7.69 -9.42
CA ALA A 193 25.77 8.75 -10.19
C ALA A 193 24.50 9.28 -9.50
N VAL A 194 23.67 8.39 -8.96
CA VAL A 194 22.49 8.75 -8.17
C VAL A 194 22.90 9.52 -6.91
N MET A 195 23.87 9.03 -6.16
CA MET A 195 24.35 9.66 -4.92
C MET A 195 24.91 11.07 -5.19
N ALA A 196 25.59 11.28 -6.32
CA ALA A 196 26.10 12.58 -6.72
C ALA A 196 25.01 13.62 -7.04
N ARG A 197 23.81 13.19 -7.46
CA ARG A 197 22.66 14.08 -7.71
C ARG A 197 21.71 14.20 -6.53
N LEU A 198 21.66 13.20 -5.65
CA LEU A 198 20.87 13.26 -4.40
C LEU A 198 21.52 14.19 -3.37
N ARG A 199 22.86 14.25 -3.35
CA ARG A 199 23.60 15.15 -2.47
C ARG A 199 23.76 16.53 -3.11
N PRO A 200 23.76 17.62 -2.32
CA PRO A 200 23.79 18.95 -2.90
C PRO A 200 25.09 19.24 -3.65
N ALA A 201 24.96 19.93 -4.78
CA ALA A 201 26.09 20.48 -5.53
C ALA A 201 27.00 21.31 -4.60
N GLY A 202 28.31 21.04 -4.62
CA GLY A 202 29.30 21.72 -3.79
C GLY A 202 29.65 21.03 -2.47
N ALA A 203 29.29 19.75 -2.27
CA ALA A 203 30.12 18.92 -1.40
C ALA A 203 31.55 18.98 -1.97
N GLN A 204 32.52 19.42 -1.14
CA GLN A 204 33.89 19.80 -1.51
C GLN A 204 34.51 18.92 -2.62
N PRO A 205 35.34 19.50 -3.52
CA PRO A 205 36.21 18.70 -4.39
C PRO A 205 36.92 17.63 -3.56
N ASP A 206 37.09 16.45 -4.15
CA ASP A 206 37.35 15.15 -3.51
C ASP A 206 38.42 15.08 -2.39
N ASP A 207 39.26 16.10 -2.20
CA ASP A 207 40.36 16.11 -1.22
C ASP A 207 39.97 16.49 0.22
N ASP A 208 38.82 17.13 0.48
CA ASP A 208 38.47 17.64 1.83
C ASP A 208 37.24 16.98 2.50
N ARG A 209 36.61 15.99 1.84
CA ARG A 209 35.43 15.32 2.41
C ARG A 209 35.85 14.39 3.57
N PRO A 210 35.07 14.30 4.67
CA PRO A 210 35.32 13.31 5.71
C PRO A 210 35.38 11.90 5.11
N VAL A 211 36.38 11.10 5.51
CA VAL A 211 36.59 9.71 5.06
C VAL A 211 35.29 8.89 5.12
N ASP A 212 34.47 9.10 6.16
CA ASP A 212 33.18 8.42 6.34
C ASP A 212 32.16 8.72 5.23
N ASN A 213 32.18 9.91 4.63
CA ASN A 213 31.26 10.24 3.53
C ASN A 213 31.64 9.48 2.24
N HIS A 214 32.94 9.39 1.93
CA HIS A 214 33.43 8.60 0.81
C HIS A 214 33.19 7.10 1.03
N ALA A 215 33.49 6.62 2.24
CA ALA A 215 33.24 5.25 2.63
C ALA A 215 31.74 4.90 2.57
N PHE A 216 30.86 5.84 2.95
CA PHE A 216 29.43 5.66 2.84
C PHE A 216 28.98 5.48 1.40
N ASP A 217 29.44 6.33 0.48
CA ASP A 217 29.00 6.29 -0.92
C ASP A 217 29.38 4.95 -1.57
N HIS A 218 30.63 4.50 -1.39
CA HIS A 218 31.07 3.21 -1.89
C HIS A 218 30.39 2.02 -1.20
N GLY A 219 30.20 2.07 0.12
CA GLY A 219 29.58 0.98 0.88
C GLY A 219 28.09 0.83 0.54
N PHE A 220 27.40 1.95 0.42
CA PHE A 220 26.01 1.97 -0.03
C PHE A 220 25.88 1.48 -1.48
N ALA A 221 26.79 1.87 -2.37
CA ALA A 221 26.81 1.39 -3.75
C ALA A 221 27.05 -0.12 -3.85
N ASP A 222 27.98 -0.67 -3.06
CA ASP A 222 28.20 -2.12 -2.97
C ASP A 222 26.98 -2.86 -2.42
N LEU A 223 26.37 -2.34 -1.37
CA LEU A 223 25.14 -2.90 -0.79
C LEU A 223 24.03 -2.98 -1.85
N ILE A 224 23.76 -1.88 -2.57
CA ILE A 224 22.70 -1.85 -3.58
C ILE A 224 23.07 -2.72 -4.80
N ALA A 225 24.32 -2.73 -5.25
CA ALA A 225 24.77 -3.59 -6.34
C ALA A 225 24.53 -5.08 -6.03
N ILE A 226 24.78 -5.50 -4.80
CA ILE A 226 24.51 -6.85 -4.33
C ILE A 226 23.00 -7.10 -4.24
N LEU A 227 22.25 -6.25 -3.53
CA LEU A 227 20.82 -6.45 -3.29
C LEU A 227 19.99 -6.47 -4.58
N VAL A 228 20.31 -5.63 -5.57
CA VAL A 228 19.58 -5.57 -6.84
C VAL A 228 19.77 -6.86 -7.66
N ARG A 229 20.89 -7.58 -7.50
CA ARG A 229 21.10 -8.90 -8.12
C ARG A 229 20.12 -9.95 -7.60
N PHE A 230 19.68 -9.83 -6.34
CA PHE A 230 18.65 -10.70 -5.76
C PHE A 230 17.25 -10.44 -6.31
N PHE A 231 17.03 -9.37 -7.08
CA PHE A 231 15.68 -9.05 -7.58
C PHE A 231 15.23 -9.97 -8.72
N GLU A 232 16.13 -10.84 -9.19
CA GLU A 232 15.85 -11.86 -10.19
C GLU A 232 15.86 -13.24 -9.50
N PRO A 233 14.69 -13.78 -9.08
CA PRO A 233 14.61 -15.04 -8.35
C PRO A 233 15.27 -16.20 -9.08
N ASP A 234 15.27 -16.19 -10.42
CA ASP A 234 15.94 -17.21 -11.24
C ASP A 234 17.47 -17.24 -11.04
N VAL A 235 18.09 -16.08 -10.76
CA VAL A 235 19.52 -16.00 -10.43
C VAL A 235 19.76 -16.67 -9.08
N VAL A 236 18.97 -16.32 -8.07
CA VAL A 236 19.07 -16.90 -6.72
C VAL A 236 18.78 -18.40 -6.75
N ALA A 237 17.77 -18.83 -7.50
CA ALA A 237 17.42 -20.24 -7.68
C ALA A 237 18.55 -21.04 -8.31
N ARG A 238 19.25 -20.50 -9.33
CA ARG A 238 20.43 -21.15 -9.91
C ARG A 238 21.57 -21.27 -8.90
N THR A 239 21.81 -20.23 -8.10
CA THR A 239 22.81 -20.29 -7.03
C THR A 239 22.48 -21.35 -5.99
N ILE A 240 21.21 -21.45 -5.58
CA ILE A 240 20.74 -22.47 -4.62
C ILE A 240 20.88 -23.88 -5.18
N ARG A 241 20.55 -24.10 -6.46
CA ARG A 241 20.74 -25.41 -7.11
C ARG A 241 22.21 -25.83 -7.14
N ALA A 242 23.12 -24.89 -7.35
CA ALA A 242 24.55 -25.16 -7.42
C ALA A 242 25.23 -25.32 -6.05
N ASN A 243 24.78 -24.61 -5.01
CA ASN A 243 25.49 -24.50 -3.72
C ASN A 243 24.68 -24.99 -2.51
N GLY A 244 23.42 -25.39 -2.69
CA GLY A 244 22.49 -25.69 -1.60
C GLY A 244 21.77 -24.44 -1.06
N ALA A 245 21.03 -24.60 0.03
CA ALA A 245 20.19 -23.53 0.59
C ALA A 245 20.98 -22.38 1.25
N SER A 246 22.26 -22.59 1.58
CA SER A 246 23.12 -21.53 2.13
C SER A 246 23.59 -20.60 1.01
N LEU A 247 23.35 -19.31 1.18
CA LEU A 247 23.76 -18.29 0.21
C LEU A 247 25.12 -17.67 0.56
N ALA A 248 25.63 -17.89 1.77
CA ALA A 248 26.90 -17.34 2.23
C ALA A 248 28.08 -17.84 1.38
N GLY A 249 28.99 -16.93 1.01
CA GLY A 249 30.19 -17.26 0.22
C GLY A 249 29.95 -17.50 -1.28
N THR A 250 28.70 -17.46 -1.74
CA THR A 250 28.35 -17.63 -3.16
C THR A 250 28.71 -16.40 -4.00
N ALA A 251 28.66 -16.52 -5.33
CA ALA A 251 28.91 -15.42 -6.26
C ALA A 251 27.94 -14.23 -6.08
N LEU A 252 26.78 -14.44 -5.45
CA LEU A 252 25.80 -13.39 -5.16
C LEU A 252 26.39 -12.27 -4.28
N PHE A 253 27.33 -12.59 -3.39
CA PHE A 253 27.94 -11.67 -2.44
C PHE A 253 29.35 -11.18 -2.87
N LYS A 254 29.69 -11.37 -4.13
CA LYS A 254 30.99 -10.95 -4.70
C LYS A 254 30.81 -9.80 -5.67
N ILE A 255 31.82 -8.91 -5.68
CA ILE A 255 31.91 -7.76 -6.59
C ILE A 255 33.18 -7.88 -7.45
N ALA A 256 33.02 -7.66 -8.74
CA ALA A 256 34.01 -7.63 -9.80
C ALA A 256 34.86 -8.92 -9.84
N THR A 257 34.20 -10.06 -10.02
CA THR A 257 34.85 -11.39 -9.97
C THR A 257 35.75 -11.59 -11.18
N GLN A 258 35.25 -11.31 -12.39
CA GLN A 258 36.04 -11.41 -13.62
C GLN A 258 37.24 -10.47 -13.63
N PHE A 259 37.09 -9.27 -13.05
CA PHE A 259 38.15 -8.29 -12.98
C PHE A 259 39.31 -8.77 -12.09
N GLY A 260 39.02 -9.16 -10.83
CA GLY A 260 40.08 -9.60 -9.92
C GLY A 260 40.79 -10.88 -10.39
N VAL A 261 40.08 -11.76 -11.09
CA VAL A 261 40.70 -12.94 -11.74
C VAL A 261 41.59 -12.53 -12.92
N ALA A 262 41.12 -11.65 -13.80
CA ALA A 262 41.87 -11.22 -14.99
C ALA A 262 43.11 -10.37 -14.65
N SER A 263 43.06 -9.57 -13.58
CA SER A 263 44.19 -8.76 -13.10
C SER A 263 45.23 -9.56 -12.29
N GLY A 264 44.96 -10.85 -12.00
CA GLY A 264 45.93 -11.76 -11.39
C GLY A 264 45.86 -11.92 -9.87
N ASP A 265 44.84 -11.36 -9.20
CA ASP A 265 44.59 -11.51 -7.77
C ASP A 265 43.91 -12.86 -7.42
N GLY A 266 43.39 -13.59 -8.41
CA GLY A 266 42.85 -14.94 -8.27
C GLY A 266 41.49 -15.03 -7.54
N ALA A 267 40.86 -13.89 -7.21
CA ALA A 267 39.59 -13.81 -6.52
C ALA A 267 38.77 -12.58 -6.96
N ALA A 268 37.56 -12.42 -6.43
CA ALA A 268 36.77 -11.20 -6.62
C ALA A 268 37.39 -10.00 -5.91
N LEU A 269 37.25 -8.80 -6.48
CA LEU A 269 37.80 -7.57 -5.90
C LEU A 269 37.31 -7.33 -4.46
N ARG A 270 36.03 -7.64 -4.19
CA ARG A 270 35.44 -7.63 -2.84
C ARG A 270 34.50 -8.82 -2.65
N SER A 271 34.46 -9.35 -1.44
CA SER A 271 33.58 -10.46 -1.03
C SER A 271 32.97 -10.17 0.33
N PHE A 272 31.68 -10.42 0.47
CA PHE A 272 30.92 -10.09 1.68
C PHE A 272 30.20 -11.30 2.29
N PRO A 273 29.86 -11.26 3.59
CA PRO A 273 30.34 -10.27 4.57
C PRO A 273 31.82 -10.51 4.91
N GLU A 274 32.56 -9.42 5.16
CA GLU A 274 33.93 -9.48 5.68
C GLU A 274 33.92 -9.89 7.16
N ALA A 275 35.00 -10.53 7.63
CA ALA A 275 35.15 -10.88 9.03
C ALA A 275 35.05 -9.62 9.93
N PRO A 276 34.32 -9.67 11.06
CA PRO A 276 34.15 -8.50 11.91
C PRO A 276 35.47 -8.15 12.63
N ASP A 277 36.02 -6.98 12.34
CA ASP A 277 37.12 -6.36 13.10
C ASP A 277 36.71 -4.97 13.61
N PRO A 278 36.46 -4.80 14.92
CA PRO A 278 36.09 -3.51 15.51
C PRO A 278 37.20 -2.45 15.47
N ALA A 279 38.46 -2.85 15.28
CA ALA A 279 39.59 -1.93 15.16
C ALA A 279 39.54 -1.17 13.82
N ASP A 280 39.05 -1.80 12.75
CA ASP A 280 39.11 -1.26 11.38
C ASP A 280 38.33 0.03 11.18
N TYR A 281 37.15 0.17 11.79
CA TYR A 281 36.38 1.42 11.73
C TYR A 281 37.06 2.55 12.52
N ARG A 282 37.83 2.21 13.57
CA ARG A 282 38.42 3.18 14.51
C ARG A 282 39.86 3.57 14.13
N ASP A 283 40.59 2.67 13.48
CA ASP A 283 42.03 2.79 13.25
C ASP A 283 42.40 2.98 11.76
N GLY A 284 41.46 2.78 10.81
CA GLY A 284 41.74 2.84 9.37
C GLY A 284 41.47 4.19 8.71
N GLY A 285 42.44 4.75 7.97
CA GLY A 285 42.26 5.94 7.12
C GLY A 285 41.70 5.67 5.71
N ASP A 286 41.56 4.40 5.32
CA ASP A 286 41.09 3.99 3.97
C ASP A 286 39.56 3.99 3.86
N PRO A 287 38.96 4.82 2.99
CA PRO A 287 37.52 4.84 2.74
C PRO A 287 36.97 3.51 2.21
N ILE A 288 37.72 2.76 1.39
CA ILE A 288 37.22 1.53 0.76
C ILE A 288 37.09 0.40 1.79
N ARG A 289 38.06 0.27 2.70
CA ARG A 289 37.94 -0.67 3.82
C ARG A 289 36.77 -0.33 4.73
N ARG A 290 36.55 0.95 5.05
CA ARG A 290 35.39 1.38 5.86
C ARG A 290 34.05 1.13 5.15
N ALA A 291 34.01 1.30 3.83
CA ALA A 291 32.84 0.97 3.01
C ALA A 291 32.45 -0.51 3.19
N GLY A 292 33.44 -1.41 3.14
CA GLY A 292 33.22 -2.84 3.29
C GLY A 292 32.61 -3.25 4.63
N ILE A 293 32.95 -2.55 5.71
CA ILE A 293 32.38 -2.78 7.06
C ILE A 293 30.88 -2.47 7.09
N LEU A 294 30.47 -1.34 6.50
CA LEU A 294 29.06 -0.94 6.41
C LEU A 294 28.26 -1.98 5.63
N THR A 295 28.73 -2.34 4.44
CA THR A 295 28.10 -3.34 3.56
C THR A 295 27.98 -4.69 4.27
N SER A 296 29.05 -5.13 4.94
CA SER A 296 29.07 -6.39 5.67
C SER A 296 28.04 -6.43 6.80
N ALA A 297 27.84 -5.33 7.54
CA ALA A 297 26.85 -5.29 8.62
C ALA A 297 25.41 -5.53 8.10
N PHE A 298 25.05 -4.92 6.97
CA PHE A 298 23.75 -5.11 6.34
C PHE A 298 23.55 -6.52 5.78
N LEU A 299 24.58 -7.07 5.14
CA LEU A 299 24.54 -8.39 4.51
C LEU A 299 24.61 -9.53 5.52
N GLU A 300 25.30 -9.33 6.65
CA GLU A 300 25.30 -10.25 7.80
C GLU A 300 23.89 -10.35 8.42
N ALA A 301 23.24 -9.20 8.66
CA ALA A 301 21.85 -9.18 9.12
C ALA A 301 20.88 -9.81 8.11
N PHE A 302 21.15 -9.64 6.81
CA PHE A 302 20.37 -10.24 5.73
C PHE A 302 20.48 -11.76 5.73
N LEU A 303 21.71 -12.30 5.79
CA LEU A 303 21.97 -13.73 5.88
C LEU A 303 21.33 -14.33 7.13
N ALA A 304 21.49 -13.70 8.30
CA ALA A 304 20.88 -14.19 9.54
C ALA A 304 19.34 -14.26 9.47
N ALA A 305 18.70 -13.27 8.85
CA ALA A 305 17.24 -13.26 8.65
C ALA A 305 16.79 -14.27 7.59
N HIS A 306 17.59 -14.48 6.52
CA HIS A 306 17.32 -15.48 5.50
C HIS A 306 17.47 -16.90 6.05
N ASP A 307 18.57 -17.21 6.72
CA ASP A 307 18.89 -18.54 7.24
C ASP A 307 17.83 -19.04 8.23
N ARG A 308 17.25 -18.15 9.04
CA ARG A 308 16.15 -18.52 9.92
C ARG A 308 14.90 -18.94 9.13
N ARG A 309 14.49 -18.15 8.13
CA ARG A 309 13.31 -18.47 7.29
C ARG A 309 13.54 -19.74 6.48
N THR A 310 14.75 -19.93 5.99
CA THR A 310 15.22 -21.16 5.33
C THR A 310 15.13 -22.36 6.27
N ALA A 311 15.56 -22.23 7.53
CA ALA A 311 15.47 -23.30 8.52
C ALA A 311 14.02 -23.74 8.75
N ASP A 312 13.07 -22.80 8.80
CA ASP A 312 11.64 -23.11 8.91
C ASP A 312 11.15 -23.94 7.70
N LEU A 313 11.58 -23.58 6.47
CA LEU A 313 11.26 -24.33 5.25
C LEU A 313 11.86 -25.74 5.23
N LEU A 314 13.11 -25.88 5.68
CA LEU A 314 13.79 -27.17 5.73
C LEU A 314 13.19 -28.12 6.77
N ARG A 315 12.73 -27.59 7.92
CA ARG A 315 12.03 -28.40 8.93
C ARG A 315 10.74 -29.03 8.39
N MET A 316 9.99 -28.29 7.57
CA MET A 316 8.78 -28.82 6.93
C MET A 316 9.05 -29.96 5.94
N ASN A 317 10.23 -29.98 5.31
CA ASN A 317 10.62 -31.01 4.34
C ASN A 317 11.32 -32.24 4.97
N GLY A 318 11.19 -32.43 6.30
CA GLY A 318 11.76 -33.60 6.99
C GLY A 318 13.26 -33.50 7.33
N GLY A 319 13.87 -32.31 7.25
CA GLY A 319 15.25 -32.05 7.65
C GLY A 319 16.17 -31.57 6.52
N ALA A 320 17.48 -31.46 6.82
CA ALA A 320 18.47 -30.95 5.86
C ALA A 320 18.44 -31.76 4.55
N PRO A 321 18.49 -31.10 3.37
CA PRO A 321 18.43 -31.78 2.09
C PRO A 321 19.59 -32.77 2.03
N GLN A 322 19.31 -34.04 1.68
CA GLN A 322 20.39 -34.96 1.35
C GLN A 322 21.23 -34.35 0.22
N PRO A 323 22.57 -34.50 0.24
CA PRO A 323 23.43 -33.92 -0.80
C PRO A 323 22.96 -34.36 -2.19
N GLY A 324 22.52 -33.41 -3.02
CA GLY A 324 22.26 -33.63 -4.45
C GLY A 324 20.84 -33.41 -4.97
N TYR A 325 19.80 -33.28 -4.12
CA TYR A 325 18.44 -32.94 -4.59
C TYR A 325 17.72 -31.98 -3.64
N VAL A 326 17.42 -30.77 -4.14
CA VAL A 326 16.52 -29.81 -3.51
C VAL A 326 15.27 -29.73 -4.39
N HIS A 327 14.09 -29.97 -3.81
CA HIS A 327 12.82 -29.93 -4.54
C HIS A 327 12.69 -28.58 -5.31
N PRO A 328 12.30 -28.57 -6.60
CA PRO A 328 12.25 -27.33 -7.40
C PRO A 328 11.43 -26.20 -6.75
N ASP A 329 10.30 -26.54 -6.12
CA ASP A 329 9.49 -25.55 -5.39
C ASP A 329 10.17 -25.01 -4.14
N LEU A 330 10.94 -25.85 -3.44
CA LEU A 330 11.73 -25.40 -2.29
C LEU A 330 12.77 -24.39 -2.75
N VAL A 331 13.46 -24.67 -3.86
CA VAL A 331 14.38 -23.71 -4.50
C VAL A 331 13.66 -22.42 -4.87
N ALA A 332 12.51 -22.52 -5.53
CA ALA A 332 11.75 -21.35 -5.97
C ALA A 332 11.29 -20.48 -4.78
N ARG A 333 10.79 -21.10 -3.70
CA ARG A 333 10.39 -20.39 -2.48
C ARG A 333 11.55 -19.75 -1.76
N LEU A 334 12.67 -20.45 -1.58
CA LEU A 334 13.87 -19.89 -0.96
C LEU A 334 14.41 -18.70 -1.77
N ALA A 335 14.41 -18.82 -3.10
CA ALA A 335 14.78 -17.73 -4.00
C ALA A 335 13.83 -16.54 -3.88
N ALA A 336 12.51 -16.76 -3.87
CA ALA A 336 11.50 -15.72 -3.70
C ALA A 336 11.62 -15.01 -2.34
N GLU A 337 11.88 -15.75 -1.25
CA GLU A 337 12.09 -15.18 0.09
C GLU A 337 13.34 -14.32 0.17
N ALA A 338 14.46 -14.77 -0.41
CA ALA A 338 15.68 -13.98 -0.50
C ALA A 338 15.46 -12.70 -1.33
N SER A 339 14.78 -12.83 -2.47
CA SER A 339 14.43 -11.70 -3.36
C SER A 339 13.56 -10.67 -2.64
N PHE A 340 12.53 -11.13 -1.93
CA PHE A 340 11.63 -10.27 -1.14
C PHE A 340 12.37 -9.54 -0.02
N LEU A 341 13.19 -10.26 0.74
CA LEU A 341 13.99 -9.66 1.81
C LEU A 341 14.96 -8.62 1.25
N ALA A 342 15.60 -8.89 0.11
CA ALA A 342 16.55 -7.99 -0.51
C ALA A 342 15.84 -6.71 -1.01
N ALA A 343 14.68 -6.85 -1.66
CA ALA A 343 13.86 -5.73 -2.09
C ALA A 343 13.39 -4.86 -0.91
N ARG A 344 12.99 -5.47 0.21
CA ARG A 344 12.65 -4.76 1.44
C ARG A 344 13.85 -3.95 1.95
N VAL A 345 15.00 -4.60 2.13
CA VAL A 345 16.20 -3.95 2.70
C VAL A 345 16.66 -2.80 1.80
N ALA A 346 16.71 -3.01 0.48
CA ALA A 346 17.05 -1.98 -0.49
C ALA A 346 16.08 -0.79 -0.43
N ARG A 347 14.77 -1.06 -0.39
CA ARG A 347 13.74 0.00 -0.28
C ARG A 347 13.91 0.82 0.99
N SER A 348 14.08 0.18 2.15
CA SER A 348 14.27 0.86 3.44
C SER A 348 15.60 1.65 3.49
N ALA A 349 16.68 1.10 2.93
CA ALA A 349 17.99 1.73 2.85
C ALA A 349 18.01 2.96 1.94
N ILE A 350 17.35 2.88 0.78
CA ILE A 350 17.20 4.02 -0.13
C ILE A 350 16.30 5.10 0.50
N ALA A 351 15.17 4.73 1.09
CA ALA A 351 14.30 5.67 1.79
C ALA A 351 15.03 6.42 2.90
N ALA A 352 15.97 5.76 3.58
CA ALA A 352 16.76 6.35 4.66
C ALA A 352 17.67 7.51 4.19
N LEU A 353 18.01 7.60 2.90
CA LEU A 353 18.84 8.68 2.37
C LEU A 353 18.21 10.07 2.59
N ASP A 354 16.88 10.18 2.48
CA ASP A 354 16.15 11.43 2.73
C ASP A 354 16.13 11.83 4.22
N TYR A 355 16.49 10.91 5.12
CA TYR A 355 16.56 11.10 6.56
C TYR A 355 18.00 11.30 7.04
N LEU A 356 18.96 11.52 6.15
CA LEU A 356 20.34 11.85 6.49
C LEU A 356 20.57 13.36 6.51
N PRO A 357 21.47 13.86 7.37
CA PRO A 357 21.93 15.26 7.27
C PRO A 357 22.70 15.46 5.95
N PRO A 358 22.63 16.65 5.33
CA PRO A 358 23.26 16.88 4.03
C PRO A 358 24.80 16.93 4.09
N LEU A 359 25.40 17.04 5.28
CA LEU A 359 26.84 17.15 5.51
C LEU A 359 27.24 16.38 6.78
N ASN A 360 28.48 15.85 6.81
CA ASN A 360 29.05 15.04 7.91
C ASN A 360 28.23 13.80 8.31
N ILE A 361 27.92 12.93 7.35
CA ILE A 361 27.14 11.72 7.61
C ILE A 361 28.01 10.73 8.39
N THR A 362 27.45 10.11 9.43
CA THR A 362 28.07 8.97 10.10
C THR A 362 27.29 7.69 9.79
N PHE A 363 27.95 6.53 9.89
CA PHE A 363 27.25 5.24 9.76
C PHE A 363 26.17 5.06 10.84
N TYR A 364 26.37 5.67 12.02
CA TYR A 364 25.36 5.70 13.06
C TYR A 364 24.13 6.50 12.67
N ASP A 365 24.28 7.66 12.00
CA ASP A 365 23.14 8.41 11.48
C ASP A 365 22.35 7.59 10.46
N PHE A 366 23.05 6.82 9.61
CA PHE A 366 22.41 5.93 8.66
C PHE A 366 21.67 4.77 9.32
N LEU A 367 22.23 4.15 10.36
CA LEU A 367 21.50 3.14 11.14
C LEU A 367 20.18 3.71 11.69
N ARG A 368 20.22 4.91 12.27
CA ARG A 368 19.02 5.54 12.86
C ARG A 368 17.98 5.92 11.80
N ALA A 369 18.45 6.44 10.66
CA ALA A 369 17.61 6.73 9.50
C ALA A 369 16.96 5.45 8.96
N PHE A 370 17.74 4.37 8.79
CA PHE A 370 17.24 3.06 8.35
C PHE A 370 16.20 2.49 9.31
N LEU A 371 16.46 2.51 10.62
CA LEU A 371 15.51 2.01 11.61
C LEU A 371 14.20 2.82 11.60
N ALA A 372 14.28 4.13 11.41
CA ALA A 372 13.09 4.98 11.29
C ALA A 372 12.28 4.67 10.01
N THR A 373 12.94 4.56 8.86
CA THR A 373 12.25 4.27 7.59
C THR A 373 11.73 2.85 7.51
N ASP A 374 12.49 1.84 7.94
CA ASP A 374 12.03 0.44 7.98
C ASP A 374 10.86 0.26 8.94
N THR A 375 10.87 0.94 10.10
CA THR A 375 9.73 0.92 11.03
C THR A 375 8.49 1.55 10.43
N MET A 376 8.65 2.63 9.67
CA MET A 376 7.55 3.29 8.95
C MET A 376 7.01 2.42 7.82
N LEU A 377 7.88 1.85 6.98
CA LEU A 377 7.49 1.12 5.77
C LEU A 377 7.06 -0.32 6.02
N VAL A 378 7.61 -0.98 7.04
CA VAL A 378 7.41 -2.42 7.31
C VAL A 378 6.74 -2.70 8.65
N GLY A 379 6.62 -1.69 9.51
CA GLY A 379 5.90 -1.77 10.77
C GLY A 379 6.75 -2.29 11.93
N LYS A 380 6.23 -2.14 13.16
CA LYS A 380 6.95 -2.48 14.40
C LYS A 380 7.08 -3.98 14.65
N SER A 381 6.12 -4.79 14.21
CA SER A 381 6.08 -6.24 14.41
C SER A 381 7.19 -7.01 13.69
N GLN A 382 7.73 -6.45 12.60
CA GLN A 382 8.77 -7.09 11.78
C GLN A 382 10.18 -6.67 12.22
N SER A 383 10.52 -6.91 13.48
CA SER A 383 11.75 -6.42 14.13
C SER A 383 13.00 -7.25 13.89
N GLU A 384 12.87 -8.49 13.40
CA GLU A 384 13.99 -9.44 13.34
C GLU A 384 15.22 -8.89 12.61
N TYR A 385 15.05 -8.42 11.36
CA TYR A 385 16.16 -7.85 10.58
C TYR A 385 16.77 -6.63 11.29
N ARG A 386 15.94 -5.79 11.91
CA ARG A 386 16.40 -4.60 12.66
C ARG A 386 17.25 -4.99 13.86
N SER A 387 16.83 -6.00 14.62
CA SER A 387 17.59 -6.50 15.76
C SER A 387 18.95 -7.04 15.33
N ARG A 388 18.99 -7.85 14.25
CA ARG A 388 20.24 -8.36 13.68
C ARG A 388 21.14 -7.26 13.14
N LEU A 389 20.57 -6.23 12.54
CA LEU A 389 21.31 -5.07 12.05
C LEU A 389 21.94 -4.26 13.18
N VAL A 390 21.18 -4.00 14.26
CA VAL A 390 21.71 -3.30 15.45
C VAL A 390 22.85 -4.10 16.09
N GLU A 391 22.68 -5.42 16.19
CA GLU A 391 23.72 -6.34 16.67
C GLU A 391 24.99 -6.25 15.81
N ALA A 392 24.86 -6.35 14.47
CA ALA A 392 25.99 -6.26 13.54
C ALA A 392 26.71 -4.89 13.58
N PHE A 393 25.96 -3.80 13.71
CA PHE A 393 26.54 -2.46 13.89
C PHE A 393 27.28 -2.33 15.22
N HIS A 394 26.76 -2.96 16.28
CA HIS A 394 27.39 -2.95 17.59
C HIS A 394 28.72 -3.72 17.58
N THR A 395 28.71 -4.97 17.08
CA THR A 395 29.90 -5.83 17.03
C THR A 395 30.99 -5.25 16.15
N ARG A 396 30.65 -4.54 15.06
CA ARG A 396 31.61 -3.86 14.17
C ARG A 396 32.06 -2.47 14.67
N GLY A 397 31.63 -2.07 15.87
CA GLY A 397 32.06 -0.80 16.47
C GLY A 397 31.51 0.47 15.79
N LEU A 398 30.46 0.34 14.99
CA LEU A 398 29.80 1.43 14.23
C LEU A 398 28.87 2.28 15.12
N ILE A 399 28.55 1.80 16.32
CA ILE A 399 27.76 2.52 17.32
C ILE A 399 28.71 3.25 18.31
N PRO A 400 28.43 4.51 18.67
CA PRO A 400 29.20 5.24 19.69
C PRO A 400 29.30 4.48 21.02
N ARG A 401 30.38 4.71 21.80
CA ARG A 401 30.66 4.00 23.08
C ARG A 401 29.59 4.20 24.17
N ASP A 402 28.86 5.31 24.12
CA ASP A 402 27.81 5.63 25.10
C ASP A 402 26.55 6.10 24.34
N PRO A 403 25.82 5.17 23.69
CA PRO A 403 24.63 5.51 22.92
C PRO A 403 23.40 5.75 23.80
N GLY A 404 23.53 5.59 25.13
CA GLY A 404 22.43 5.59 26.09
C GLY A 404 21.67 4.25 26.12
N SER A 405 21.20 3.76 24.98
CA SER A 405 20.52 2.47 24.84
C SER A 405 20.71 1.87 23.45
N LEU A 406 20.77 0.54 23.37
CA LEU A 406 20.76 -0.22 22.12
C LEU A 406 19.36 -0.73 21.73
N ALA A 407 18.33 -0.43 22.53
CA ALA A 407 16.95 -0.74 22.17
C ALA A 407 16.57 -0.01 20.88
N ILE A 408 15.88 -0.69 19.97
CA ILE A 408 15.52 -0.15 18.66
C ILE A 408 14.73 1.15 18.81
N GLU A 409 13.83 1.23 19.79
CA GLU A 409 13.00 2.41 20.09
C GLU A 409 13.84 3.62 20.53
N ALA A 410 14.98 3.40 21.17
CA ALA A 410 15.89 4.46 21.57
C ALA A 410 16.74 4.97 20.40
N LEU A 411 17.05 4.09 19.44
CA LEU A 411 17.85 4.39 18.26
C LEU A 411 17.04 5.06 17.15
N ILE A 412 15.75 4.74 17.01
CA ILE A 412 14.84 5.43 16.07
C ILE A 412 14.87 6.95 16.34
N LEU A 413 14.76 7.73 15.26
CA LEU A 413 14.74 9.19 15.31
C LEU A 413 13.60 9.69 16.23
N ASN A 414 13.95 10.10 17.45
CA ASN A 414 13.00 10.48 18.51
C ASN A 414 12.64 11.98 18.52
N HIS A 415 11.40 12.28 18.94
CA HIS A 415 10.66 13.55 18.82
C HIS A 415 11.11 14.73 19.68
N SER A 416 12.35 14.79 20.18
CA SER A 416 12.88 16.02 20.79
C SER A 416 13.22 17.05 19.71
N ASN A 417 12.21 17.37 18.91
CA ASN A 417 12.19 18.37 17.86
C ASN A 417 11.66 19.69 18.45
N PRO A 418 12.52 20.72 18.62
CA PRO A 418 12.10 22.02 19.13
C PRO A 418 11.14 22.79 18.18
N LEU A 419 10.93 22.28 16.96
CA LEU A 419 10.09 22.86 15.91
C LEU A 419 8.79 22.07 15.65
N ARG A 420 8.40 21.15 16.54
CA ARG A 420 7.31 20.17 16.29
C ARG A 420 5.94 20.77 15.95
N ASN A 421 5.70 22.04 16.29
CA ASN A 421 4.45 22.75 16.01
C ASN A 421 4.60 23.84 14.94
N GLU A 422 5.79 23.97 14.35
CA GLU A 422 6.05 24.97 13.32
C GLU A 422 5.81 24.39 11.92
N VAL A 423 5.32 25.23 11.01
CA VAL A 423 4.97 24.85 9.64
C VAL A 423 5.99 25.45 8.68
N MET A 424 6.52 24.61 7.79
CA MET A 424 7.35 24.98 6.66
C MET A 424 6.46 25.37 5.48
N GLU A 425 6.66 26.58 4.96
CA GLU A 425 5.98 27.05 3.75
C GLU A 425 6.39 26.21 2.53
N HIS A 426 5.55 26.20 1.49
CA HIS A 426 5.78 25.47 0.23
C HIS A 426 5.90 23.94 0.30
N ALA A 427 5.78 23.33 1.48
CA ALA A 427 5.84 21.87 1.62
C ALA A 427 4.78 21.15 0.76
N GLY A 428 3.59 21.74 0.61
CA GLY A 428 2.54 21.23 -0.28
C GLY A 428 2.85 21.39 -1.77
N ASP A 429 3.56 22.45 -2.14
CA ASP A 429 3.94 22.71 -3.54
C ASP A 429 5.00 21.69 -4.00
N GLY A 430 5.89 21.26 -3.09
CA GLY A 430 6.83 20.16 -3.33
C GLY A 430 6.13 18.83 -3.62
N LEU A 431 5.05 18.53 -2.92
CA LEU A 431 4.27 17.31 -3.17
C LEU A 431 3.60 17.34 -4.56
N LEU A 432 3.09 18.51 -4.96
CA LEU A 432 2.51 18.69 -6.29
C LEU A 432 3.57 18.52 -7.39
N TYR A 433 4.78 19.02 -7.16
CA TYR A 433 5.92 18.81 -8.07
C TYR A 433 6.23 17.31 -8.25
N THR A 434 6.25 16.52 -7.17
CA THR A 434 6.46 15.06 -7.26
C THR A 434 5.39 14.36 -8.11
N VAL A 435 4.13 14.82 -8.05
CA VAL A 435 3.06 14.31 -8.92
C VAL A 435 3.32 14.64 -10.39
N THR A 436 3.67 15.90 -10.70
CA THR A 436 3.97 16.35 -12.06
C THR A 436 5.21 15.65 -12.65
N ALA A 437 6.25 15.40 -11.84
CA ALA A 437 7.40 14.61 -12.26
C ALA A 437 7.00 13.14 -12.58
N GLY A 438 6.01 12.59 -11.88
CA GLY A 438 5.41 11.29 -12.20
C GLY A 438 4.72 11.27 -13.56
N GLU A 439 4.02 12.35 -13.91
CA GLU A 439 3.43 12.50 -15.24
C GLU A 439 4.50 12.55 -16.34
N TYR A 440 5.55 13.34 -16.15
CA TYR A 440 6.66 13.42 -17.11
C TYR A 440 7.22 12.03 -17.42
N ARG A 441 7.42 11.20 -16.38
CA ARG A 441 7.81 9.79 -16.51
C ARG A 441 6.82 8.98 -17.36
N ARG A 442 5.51 9.14 -17.17
CA ARG A 442 4.48 8.45 -17.97
C ARG A 442 4.50 8.82 -19.44
N GLN A 443 4.71 10.08 -19.78
CA GLN A 443 4.60 10.54 -21.18
C GLN A 443 5.63 9.87 -22.11
N PHE A 444 6.83 9.54 -21.60
CA PHE A 444 7.83 8.76 -22.35
C PHE A 444 7.37 7.35 -22.74
N MET A 445 6.41 6.79 -22.00
CA MET A 445 5.89 5.44 -22.26
C MET A 445 4.81 5.46 -23.33
N VAL A 446 3.97 6.50 -23.35
CA VAL A 446 2.69 6.49 -24.08
C VAL A 446 2.66 7.48 -25.25
N GLN A 447 3.15 8.71 -25.06
CA GLN A 447 2.98 9.82 -26.01
C GLN A 447 4.25 10.70 -26.09
N PRO A 448 5.29 10.29 -26.85
CA PRO A 448 6.50 11.08 -27.03
C PRO A 448 6.26 12.51 -27.50
N SER A 449 5.20 12.75 -28.28
CA SER A 449 4.84 14.09 -28.79
C SER A 449 4.44 15.10 -27.71
N ARG A 450 4.10 14.64 -26.50
CA ARG A 450 3.73 15.51 -25.36
C ARG A 450 4.85 15.67 -24.33
N VAL A 451 5.96 14.94 -24.50
CA VAL A 451 7.10 14.97 -23.57
C VAL A 451 7.65 16.39 -23.41
N ASP A 452 7.84 17.12 -24.51
CA ASP A 452 8.41 18.48 -24.46
C ASP A 452 7.49 19.47 -23.72
N GLN A 453 6.17 19.31 -23.85
CA GLN A 453 5.19 20.16 -23.16
C GLN A 453 5.23 19.94 -21.63
N VAL A 454 5.26 18.67 -21.20
CA VAL A 454 5.32 18.33 -19.77
C VAL A 454 6.70 18.68 -19.19
N ARG A 455 7.77 18.50 -19.96
CA ARG A 455 9.12 18.94 -19.57
C ARG A 455 9.17 20.44 -19.31
N ALA A 456 8.64 21.25 -20.23
CA ALA A 456 8.59 22.70 -20.06
C ALA A 456 7.81 23.10 -18.79
N ALA A 457 6.69 22.44 -18.49
CA ALA A 457 5.94 22.68 -17.26
C ALA A 457 6.74 22.32 -16.00
N LEU A 458 7.48 21.21 -16.04
CA LEU A 458 8.33 20.76 -14.95
C LEU A 458 9.53 21.69 -14.72
N ASP A 459 10.15 22.19 -15.81
CA ASP A 459 11.24 23.16 -15.76
C ASP A 459 10.77 24.50 -15.17
N VAL A 460 9.61 25.02 -15.59
CA VAL A 460 9.00 26.23 -15.00
C VAL A 460 8.78 26.05 -13.50
N GLN A 461 8.28 24.88 -13.07
CA GLN A 461 8.08 24.62 -11.65
C GLN A 461 9.43 24.51 -10.92
N ARG A 462 10.44 23.86 -11.50
CA ARG A 462 11.80 23.80 -10.93
C ARG A 462 12.42 25.20 -10.76
N GLU A 463 12.22 26.10 -11.72
CA GLU A 463 12.67 27.50 -11.63
C GLU A 463 11.95 28.26 -10.50
N GLN A 464 10.63 28.07 -10.36
CA GLN A 464 9.87 28.64 -9.24
C GLN A 464 10.41 28.17 -7.89
N ASN A 465 10.75 26.88 -7.77
CA ASN A 465 11.35 26.30 -6.56
C ASN A 465 12.71 26.93 -6.23
N ALA A 466 13.53 27.23 -7.25
CA ALA A 466 14.89 27.72 -7.05
C ALA A 466 14.96 29.16 -6.52
N GLY A 467 13.99 30.00 -6.89
CA GLY A 467 13.93 31.41 -6.48
C GLY A 467 13.07 31.67 -5.25
N VAL A 468 11.77 31.38 -5.34
CA VAL A 468 10.78 31.81 -4.33
C VAL A 468 10.88 30.95 -3.06
N TRP A 469 10.95 29.63 -3.21
CA TRP A 469 10.99 28.73 -2.05
C TRP A 469 12.30 28.87 -1.27
N ARG A 470 13.42 29.03 -1.99
CA ARG A 470 14.74 29.22 -1.38
C ARG A 470 14.74 30.41 -0.43
N THR A 471 14.27 31.58 -0.87
CA THR A 471 14.24 32.79 -0.03
C THR A 471 13.35 32.61 1.21
N SER A 472 12.11 32.11 1.04
CA SER A 472 11.19 31.88 2.17
C SER A 472 11.78 30.90 3.20
N VAL A 473 12.38 29.80 2.75
CA VAL A 473 12.96 28.78 3.63
C VAL A 473 14.23 29.27 4.33
N GLU A 474 15.09 30.04 3.66
CA GLU A 474 16.29 30.63 4.25
C GLU A 474 15.93 31.67 5.33
N GLU A 475 14.91 32.50 5.09
CA GLU A 475 14.36 33.43 6.08
C GLU A 475 13.77 32.69 7.29
N PHE A 476 12.99 31.63 7.04
CA PHE A 476 12.47 30.77 8.11
C PHE A 476 13.61 30.20 8.96
N ALA A 477 14.65 29.67 8.32
CA ALA A 477 15.80 29.07 9.00
C ALA A 477 16.64 30.10 9.77
N GLY A 478 16.86 31.28 9.19
CA GLY A 478 17.59 32.39 9.81
C GLY A 478 16.96 32.86 11.11
N ALA A 479 15.63 32.88 11.19
CA ALA A 479 14.91 33.20 12.42
C ALA A 479 15.02 32.11 13.51
N ARG A 480 15.49 30.90 13.18
CA ARG A 480 15.41 29.69 14.02
C ARG A 480 16.74 28.99 14.24
N LEU A 481 17.87 29.64 13.98
CA LEU A 481 19.22 29.04 14.03
C LEU A 481 19.50 28.27 15.33
N ALA A 482 19.10 28.80 16.49
CA ALA A 482 19.28 28.13 17.77
C ALA A 482 18.48 26.82 17.88
N LYS A 483 17.21 26.83 17.45
CA LYS A 483 16.35 25.63 17.44
C LYS A 483 16.83 24.60 16.41
N LEU A 484 17.37 25.08 15.29
CA LEU A 484 17.99 24.27 14.24
C LEU A 484 19.37 23.72 14.61
N ARG A 485 19.92 24.14 15.76
CA ARG A 485 21.29 23.78 16.19
C ARG A 485 22.36 24.21 15.17
N LEU A 486 22.12 25.35 14.52
CA LEU A 486 23.00 26.02 13.57
C LEU A 486 23.73 27.20 14.24
N ASP A 487 24.79 27.71 13.61
CA ASP A 487 25.54 28.87 14.09
C ASP A 487 24.80 30.18 13.78
N SER A 488 24.63 31.05 14.79
CA SER A 488 23.95 32.35 14.66
C SER A 488 24.71 33.40 13.83
N GLY A 489 25.96 33.13 13.46
CA GLY A 489 26.83 34.06 12.71
C GLY A 489 27.22 33.57 11.32
N ARG A 490 26.53 32.55 10.77
CA ARG A 490 26.81 32.00 9.43
C ARG A 490 25.54 32.02 8.59
N PRO A 491 25.60 32.37 7.29
CA PRO A 491 24.45 32.27 6.41
C PRO A 491 24.00 30.81 6.29
N VAL A 492 22.69 30.60 6.20
CA VAL A 492 22.08 29.30 5.92
C VAL A 492 21.71 29.27 4.46
N GLU A 493 22.06 28.17 3.80
CA GLU A 493 21.74 27.92 2.41
C GLU A 493 20.76 26.73 2.32
N VAL A 494 19.72 26.87 1.49
CA VAL A 494 18.90 25.72 1.09
C VAL A 494 19.62 24.95 0.00
N VAL A 495 20.02 23.73 0.36
CA VAL A 495 20.82 22.84 -0.48
C VAL A 495 20.00 21.69 -1.06
N GLY A 496 18.76 21.50 -0.61
CA GLY A 496 17.83 20.55 -1.21
C GLY A 496 16.40 20.76 -0.71
N PHE A 497 15.43 20.58 -1.61
CA PHE A 497 14.00 20.61 -1.31
C PHE A 497 13.32 19.54 -2.17
N GLN A 498 12.84 18.47 -1.55
CA GLN A 498 12.36 17.27 -2.25
C GLN A 498 11.14 16.70 -1.52
N SER A 499 10.21 16.07 -2.25
CA SER A 499 9.05 15.45 -1.62
C SER A 499 8.89 13.99 -2.06
N SER A 500 8.44 13.13 -1.15
CA SER A 500 8.19 11.71 -1.40
C SER A 500 6.75 11.31 -1.12
N ASN A 501 6.31 10.29 -1.83
CA ASN A 501 5.04 9.61 -1.64
C ASN A 501 5.30 8.12 -1.44
N GLN A 502 5.20 7.66 -0.19
CA GLN A 502 5.44 6.26 0.18
C GLN A 502 4.20 5.65 0.83
N ILE A 503 4.12 4.32 0.87
CA ILE A 503 3.08 3.61 1.62
C ILE A 503 3.69 2.94 2.84
N ASP A 504 3.07 3.14 4.00
CA ASP A 504 3.43 2.47 5.25
C ASP A 504 2.95 1.01 5.30
N SER A 505 3.33 0.29 6.35
CA SER A 505 3.02 -1.14 6.50
C SER A 505 1.52 -1.45 6.61
N VAL A 506 0.68 -0.45 6.85
CA VAL A 506 -0.78 -0.59 6.99
C VAL A 506 -1.50 -0.15 5.71
N GLY A 507 -0.76 0.29 4.69
CA GLY A 507 -1.32 0.70 3.40
C GLY A 507 -1.65 2.18 3.31
N ASN A 508 -1.24 3.03 4.26
CA ASN A 508 -1.52 4.47 4.21
C ASN A 508 -0.45 5.23 3.41
N LEU A 509 -0.88 6.26 2.69
CA LEU A 509 0.03 7.23 2.09
C LEU A 509 0.77 8.02 3.17
N VAL A 510 2.08 8.05 3.05
CA VAL A 510 3.00 8.88 3.81
C VAL A 510 3.66 9.85 2.84
N ALA A 511 3.08 11.04 2.77
CA ALA A 511 3.59 12.16 1.98
C ALA A 511 4.55 12.99 2.84
N ARG A 512 5.80 13.14 2.40
CA ARG A 512 6.82 13.89 3.14
C ARG A 512 7.47 14.94 2.25
N THR A 513 7.87 16.05 2.86
CA THR A 513 8.75 17.04 2.23
C THR A 513 10.01 17.19 3.07
N PHE A 514 11.15 17.06 2.42
CA PHE A 514 12.48 17.11 2.99
C PHE A 514 13.13 18.43 2.61
N VAL A 515 13.59 19.17 3.62
CA VAL A 515 14.31 20.43 3.45
C VAL A 515 15.71 20.27 4.03
N ASN A 516 16.70 20.35 3.15
CA ASN A 516 18.11 20.22 3.50
C ASN A 516 18.74 21.62 3.58
N LEU A 517 19.29 21.94 4.74
CA LEU A 517 19.93 23.21 5.06
C LEU A 517 21.42 22.99 5.33
N ALA A 518 22.26 23.92 4.88
CA ALA A 518 23.70 23.87 5.12
C ALA A 518 24.28 25.22 5.55
N GLN A 519 25.40 25.18 6.29
CA GLN A 519 26.28 26.31 6.56
C GLN A 519 27.72 25.92 6.18
N ARG A 520 28.28 26.56 5.14
CA ARG A 520 29.56 26.16 4.52
C ARG A 520 30.77 27.10 4.82
N ASP A 521 30.56 28.32 5.34
CA ASP A 521 31.66 29.32 5.48
C ASP A 521 32.32 29.46 6.87
N GLY A 522 33.58 29.93 6.92
CA GLY A 522 34.17 30.58 8.12
C GLY A 522 35.30 29.86 8.88
N GLY A 523 36.09 28.96 8.24
CA GLY A 523 37.19 28.23 8.90
C GLY A 523 36.76 27.25 9.99
N LYS A 524 35.45 27.00 10.12
CA LYS A 524 34.81 26.07 11.06
C LYS A 524 34.19 24.91 10.29
N ARG A 525 34.03 23.76 10.96
CA ARG A 525 33.41 22.56 10.38
C ARG A 525 32.02 22.89 9.77
N PRO A 526 31.72 22.45 8.54
CA PRO A 526 30.41 22.69 7.94
C PRO A 526 29.31 22.01 8.76
N LEU A 527 28.11 22.60 8.78
CA LEU A 527 26.94 22.06 9.48
C LEU A 527 25.82 21.81 8.46
N GLY A 528 25.08 20.72 8.67
CA GLY A 528 23.93 20.34 7.85
C GLY A 528 22.75 19.94 8.73
N VAL A 529 21.55 20.35 8.33
CA VAL A 529 20.30 19.98 9.00
C VAL A 529 19.28 19.55 7.95
N THR A 530 18.59 18.44 8.22
CA THR A 530 17.45 17.96 7.43
C THR A 530 16.18 18.11 8.25
N LEU A 531 15.20 18.80 7.67
CA LEU A 531 13.85 18.93 8.22
C LEU A 531 12.93 18.01 7.43
N VAL A 532 12.24 17.13 8.15
CA VAL A 532 11.24 16.23 7.57
C VAL A 532 9.86 16.76 7.92
N CYS A 533 9.16 17.26 6.92
CA CYS A 533 7.82 17.81 7.02
C CYS A 533 6.80 16.77 6.51
N ASP A 534 5.57 16.84 7.00
CA ASP A 534 4.44 16.14 6.38
C ASP A 534 3.73 17.03 5.32
N SER A 535 2.62 16.56 4.74
CA SER A 535 1.94 17.25 3.61
C SER A 535 1.28 18.58 3.93
N VAL A 536 1.09 18.92 5.20
CA VAL A 536 0.64 20.27 5.60
C VAL A 536 1.82 21.11 6.09
N GLY A 537 3.05 20.60 5.97
CA GLY A 537 4.28 21.31 6.23
C GLY A 537 4.75 21.32 7.68
N ALA A 538 4.09 20.67 8.64
CA ALA A 538 4.67 20.71 10.00
C ALA A 538 5.87 19.77 10.12
N ILE A 539 6.85 20.26 10.85
CA ILE A 539 8.15 19.64 10.98
C ILE A 539 8.05 18.50 11.99
N GLN A 540 8.21 17.27 11.50
CA GLN A 540 8.13 16.05 12.31
C GLN A 540 9.49 15.66 12.86
N TYR A 541 10.52 15.72 12.03
CA TYR A 541 11.90 15.38 12.42
C TYR A 541 12.86 16.51 12.10
N LEU A 542 13.84 16.67 12.98
CA LEU A 542 15.00 17.53 12.81
C LEU A 542 16.24 16.66 12.99
N ILE A 543 17.05 16.57 11.94
CA ILE A 543 18.17 15.64 11.85
C ILE A 543 19.45 16.42 11.56
N GLY A 544 20.54 16.16 12.28
CA GLY A 544 21.80 16.87 12.14
C GLY A 544 21.95 18.09 13.07
N GLY A 545 22.76 19.06 12.65
CA GLY A 545 23.17 20.22 13.43
C GLY A 545 24.23 19.91 14.51
N LYS A 546 24.48 20.86 15.42
CA LYS A 546 25.42 20.65 16.53
C LYS A 546 24.94 19.54 17.48
N PRO A 547 25.86 18.76 18.09
CA PRO A 547 25.51 17.80 19.12
C PRO A 547 24.72 18.47 20.24
N ALA A 548 23.66 17.82 20.72
CA ALA A 548 22.90 18.34 21.85
C ALA A 548 23.84 18.49 23.08
N PRO A 549 23.74 19.57 23.85
CA PRO A 549 24.52 19.73 25.07
C PRO A 549 24.20 18.56 26.02
N ARG A 550 25.23 17.84 26.48
CA ARG A 550 25.04 16.72 27.42
C ARG A 550 24.29 17.23 28.66
N PRO A 551 23.23 16.54 29.13
CA PRO A 551 22.71 16.82 30.46
C PRO A 551 23.87 16.65 31.44
N ARG A 552 24.11 17.65 32.30
CA ARG A 552 25.14 17.55 33.34
C ARG A 552 24.90 16.26 34.11
N ARG A 553 25.85 15.31 34.07
CA ARG A 553 25.83 14.13 34.94
C ARG A 553 25.59 14.63 36.36
N ARG A 554 24.47 14.24 36.99
CA ARG A 554 24.38 14.33 38.45
C ARG A 554 25.57 13.56 39.00
N ALA A 555 26.34 14.20 39.88
CA ALA A 555 27.50 13.59 40.50
C ALA A 555 27.09 12.23 41.09
N THR A 556 27.98 11.24 40.98
CA THR A 556 27.80 9.94 41.62
C THR A 556 27.52 10.20 43.11
N PRO A 557 26.40 9.70 43.67
CA PRO A 557 26.07 9.96 45.07
C PRO A 557 27.22 9.46 45.94
N THR A 558 27.70 10.33 46.83
CA THR A 558 28.78 10.05 47.76
C THR A 558 28.38 8.94 48.75
N SER A 559 29.32 8.37 49.50
CA SER A 559 28.98 7.39 50.55
C SER A 559 27.97 7.95 51.55
N ALA A 560 28.08 9.24 51.87
CA ALA A 560 27.14 9.96 52.71
C ALA A 560 25.75 10.13 52.07
N ASP A 561 25.66 10.33 50.74
CA ASP A 561 24.37 10.38 50.03
C ASP A 561 23.70 9.00 49.99
N ARG A 562 24.48 7.92 49.91
CA ARG A 562 23.97 6.54 49.96
C ARG A 562 23.51 6.14 51.36
N GLU A 563 24.23 6.57 52.40
CA GLU A 563 23.83 6.39 53.80
C GLU A 563 22.58 7.20 54.13
N ARG A 564 22.47 8.45 53.68
CA ARG A 564 21.24 9.24 53.81
C ARG A 564 20.04 8.61 53.10
N LEU A 565 20.23 8.10 51.89
CA LEU A 565 19.17 7.42 51.15
C LEU A 565 18.76 6.10 51.84
N ALA A 566 19.72 5.38 52.43
CA ALA A 566 19.46 4.16 53.20
C ALA A 566 18.75 4.46 54.53
N GLU A 567 19.09 5.54 55.23
CA GLU A 567 18.39 6.05 56.41
C GLU A 567 16.98 6.57 56.07
N GLU A 568 16.81 7.28 54.95
CA GLU A 568 15.48 7.73 54.47
C GLU A 568 14.58 6.55 54.06
N LEU A 569 15.14 5.49 53.48
CA LEU A 569 14.41 4.27 53.10
C LEU A 569 14.10 3.35 54.29
N THR A 570 14.83 3.47 55.40
CA THR A 570 14.60 2.66 56.63
C THR A 570 13.79 3.40 57.70
N SER A 571 13.72 4.73 57.67
CA SER A 571 13.00 5.55 58.66
C SER A 571 11.55 5.87 58.30
N GLN A 572 11.08 5.56 57.08
CA GLN A 572 9.68 5.76 56.71
C GLN A 572 8.84 4.48 56.97
N PRO A 573 7.83 4.51 57.87
CA PRO A 573 6.88 3.42 57.96
C PRO A 573 6.07 3.35 56.67
N ARG A 574 5.98 2.15 56.07
CA ARG A 574 5.10 1.88 54.93
C ARG A 574 3.64 2.08 55.37
N VAL A 575 3.13 3.29 55.19
CA VAL A 575 1.71 3.59 55.27
C VAL A 575 1.29 4.12 53.91
N CYS A 576 0.52 3.32 53.17
CA CYS A 576 -0.26 3.84 52.05
C CYS A 576 -1.23 4.88 52.62
N PRO A 577 -1.19 6.16 52.17
CA PRO A 577 -2.15 7.14 52.66
C PRO A 577 -3.55 6.83 52.09
N PRO A 578 -4.61 7.04 52.87
CA PRO A 578 -5.97 6.95 52.37
C PRO A 578 -6.26 8.14 51.45
N VAL A 579 -6.90 7.88 50.31
CA VAL A 579 -7.32 8.92 49.37
C VAL A 579 -8.59 9.58 49.92
N ALA A 580 -8.48 10.82 50.37
CA ALA A 580 -9.63 11.68 50.64
C ALA A 580 -9.36 13.12 50.15
N GLY A 581 -10.16 13.50 49.15
CA GLY A 581 -10.57 14.82 48.67
C GLY A 581 -9.77 16.08 49.01
N GLY A 582 -9.37 16.82 47.96
CA GLY A 582 -9.09 18.26 48.05
C GLY A 582 -8.01 18.74 47.09
N ALA A 583 -8.42 19.39 46.01
CA ALA A 583 -7.56 19.93 44.96
C ALA A 583 -6.62 21.05 45.45
N ALA A 584 -5.31 20.89 45.22
CA ALA A 584 -4.35 21.98 45.08
C ALA A 584 -3.04 21.50 44.40
N GLY A 585 -3.01 21.59 43.06
CA GLY A 585 -1.82 22.01 42.30
C GLY A 585 -0.51 21.22 42.40
N LEU A 586 -0.53 19.89 42.25
CA LEU A 586 0.67 19.20 41.74
C LEU A 586 0.80 19.49 40.25
N ARG A 587 1.88 20.20 39.88
CA ARG A 587 2.30 20.36 38.48
C ARG A 587 2.43 18.98 37.85
N THR A 588 1.46 18.61 37.03
CA THR A 588 1.57 17.51 36.10
C THR A 588 2.85 17.71 35.27
N PRO A 589 3.68 16.66 35.08
CA PRO A 589 4.73 16.72 34.09
C PRO A 589 4.05 17.05 32.77
N THR A 590 4.31 18.24 32.24
CA THR A 590 3.80 18.71 30.95
C THR A 590 3.90 17.59 29.93
N ASP A 591 2.77 17.27 29.30
CA ASP A 591 2.60 16.32 28.21
C ASP A 591 3.83 16.29 27.31
N ARG A 592 4.64 15.25 27.47
CA ARG A 592 5.44 14.76 26.37
C ARG A 592 4.47 14.03 25.46
N ASP A 593 3.77 14.80 24.64
CA ASP A 593 2.84 14.40 23.59
C ASP A 593 3.57 13.59 22.50
N GLY A 594 4.30 12.54 22.85
CA GLY A 594 4.96 11.63 21.93
C GLY A 594 3.91 10.93 21.08
N ASP A 595 4.06 11.01 19.76
CA ASP A 595 3.15 10.55 18.69
C ASP A 595 2.06 9.55 19.13
N ILE A 596 0.99 10.06 19.74
CA ILE A 596 -0.18 9.26 20.18
C ILE A 596 -0.87 8.65 18.93
N ARG A 597 -0.58 9.17 17.74
CA ARG A 597 -1.25 8.90 16.47
C ARG A 597 -0.75 7.67 15.70
N ALA A 598 0.31 7.04 16.18
CA ALA A 598 0.75 5.70 15.75
C ALA A 598 0.37 4.61 16.76
N ARG A 599 -0.38 4.96 17.82
CA ARG A 599 -0.83 3.99 18.82
C ARG A 599 -2.06 3.28 18.29
N ARG A 600 -2.05 1.98 18.47
CA ARG A 600 -3.18 1.11 18.17
C ARG A 600 -3.78 0.69 19.51
N ARG A 601 -5.10 0.53 19.56
CA ARG A 601 -5.80 0.03 20.74
C ARG A 601 -6.09 -1.45 20.49
N PRO A 602 -5.39 -2.36 21.18
CA PRO A 602 -5.78 -3.77 21.17
C PRO A 602 -7.05 -3.93 22.00
N LEU A 603 -8.06 -4.61 21.45
CA LEU A 603 -9.32 -4.93 22.12
C LEU A 603 -9.61 -6.42 21.98
N ARG A 604 -9.94 -7.10 23.09
CA ARG A 604 -10.43 -8.48 23.05
C ARG A 604 -11.81 -8.53 22.39
N VAL A 605 -11.95 -9.41 21.42
CA VAL A 605 -13.22 -9.66 20.71
C VAL A 605 -13.44 -11.16 20.52
N ILE A 606 -14.69 -11.53 20.26
CA ILE A 606 -15.04 -12.88 19.80
C ILE A 606 -14.80 -12.92 18.28
N PRO A 607 -14.05 -13.90 17.74
CA PRO A 607 -13.71 -13.93 16.30
C PRO A 607 -14.86 -14.35 15.38
N PHE A 608 -15.88 -15.03 15.93
CA PHE A 608 -17.07 -15.53 15.24
C PHE A 608 -18.31 -15.25 16.10
N ASP A 609 -18.96 -16.31 16.60
CA ASP A 609 -20.03 -16.27 17.60
C ASP A 609 -19.61 -16.95 18.91
N PRO A 610 -20.16 -16.52 20.07
CA PRO A 610 -19.88 -17.11 21.38
C PRO A 610 -19.91 -18.65 21.45
N MET A 611 -20.89 -19.31 20.81
CA MET A 611 -21.06 -20.77 20.93
C MET A 611 -20.28 -21.61 19.91
N VAL A 612 -19.77 -21.00 18.85
CA VAL A 612 -18.81 -21.67 17.93
C VAL A 612 -17.45 -21.83 18.63
N ASP A 613 -17.22 -21.06 19.69
CA ASP A 613 -15.97 -20.95 20.41
C ASP A 613 -16.04 -21.39 21.88
N ARG A 614 -16.25 -22.70 22.12
CA ARG A 614 -16.43 -23.31 23.47
C ARG A 614 -15.30 -23.11 24.49
N ALA A 615 -14.13 -22.59 24.08
CA ALA A 615 -12.99 -22.43 24.97
C ALA A 615 -12.89 -21.02 25.60
N GLY A 616 -13.87 -20.13 25.35
CA GLY A 616 -13.78 -18.74 25.79
C GLY A 616 -12.63 -18.00 25.12
N ARG A 617 -12.28 -18.40 23.88
CA ARG A 617 -11.16 -17.80 23.15
C ARG A 617 -11.55 -16.40 22.72
N SER A 618 -10.63 -15.48 22.93
CA SER A 618 -10.70 -14.10 22.47
C SER A 618 -9.55 -13.86 21.51
N VAL A 619 -9.79 -13.12 20.44
CA VAL A 619 -8.72 -12.58 19.59
C VAL A 619 -8.52 -11.10 19.89
N ILE A 620 -7.34 -10.60 19.55
CA ILE A 620 -7.05 -9.16 19.69
C ILE A 620 -7.43 -8.46 18.38
N ALA A 621 -8.53 -7.71 18.40
CA ALA A 621 -8.82 -6.71 17.40
C ALA A 621 -7.97 -5.47 17.66
N ASP A 622 -6.94 -5.30 16.84
CA ASP A 622 -6.11 -4.11 16.85
C ASP A 622 -6.80 -3.01 16.02
N VAL A 623 -7.23 -1.92 16.67
CA VAL A 623 -7.91 -0.78 16.02
C VAL A 623 -7.12 0.51 16.20
N ILE A 624 -7.39 1.54 15.40
CA ILE A 624 -6.81 2.87 15.60
C ILE A 624 -7.21 3.40 16.99
N TYR A 625 -6.21 3.86 17.76
CA TYR A 625 -6.48 4.50 19.04
C TYR A 625 -7.14 5.87 18.79
N GLU A 626 -8.35 6.05 19.30
CA GLU A 626 -9.06 7.33 19.42
C GLU A 626 -9.39 7.55 20.89
N GLN A 627 -9.26 8.78 21.40
CA GLN A 627 -9.77 9.09 22.74
C GLN A 627 -11.29 9.17 22.65
N THR A 628 -11.98 8.35 23.43
CA THR A 628 -13.42 8.09 23.28
C THR A 628 -14.22 8.40 24.55
N GLY A 629 -13.57 8.40 25.72
CA GLY A 629 -14.25 8.46 27.02
C GLY A 629 -15.18 7.26 27.27
N PRO A 630 -16.00 7.32 28.36
CA PRO A 630 -17.02 6.33 28.65
C PRO A 630 -18.11 6.28 27.58
N GLY A 631 -18.45 5.08 27.10
CA GLY A 631 -19.45 4.90 26.04
C GLY A 631 -18.83 5.26 24.69
N PRO A 632 -18.03 4.35 24.09
CA PRO A 632 -17.01 4.71 23.10
C PRO A 632 -17.54 5.61 21.98
N ALA A 633 -17.15 6.89 22.02
CA ALA A 633 -17.56 7.91 21.06
C ALA A 633 -16.33 8.47 20.31
N GLY A 634 -16.03 7.87 19.17
CA GLY A 634 -14.94 8.27 18.29
C GLY A 634 -15.34 9.26 17.21
N ARG A 635 -14.48 9.40 16.20
CA ARG A 635 -14.71 10.30 15.05
C ARG A 635 -15.86 9.87 14.16
N LEU A 636 -16.03 8.56 13.97
CA LEU A 636 -16.98 7.97 13.02
C LEU A 636 -18.13 7.23 13.70
N VAL A 637 -17.95 6.77 14.93
CA VAL A 637 -18.83 5.82 15.60
C VAL A 637 -19.09 6.32 17.02
N GLU A 638 -20.32 6.16 17.49
CA GLU A 638 -20.68 6.36 18.88
C GLU A 638 -21.53 5.18 19.36
N VAL A 639 -21.12 4.57 20.48
CA VAL A 639 -21.84 3.46 21.10
C VAL A 639 -22.79 4.02 22.16
N ILE A 640 -24.08 3.73 22.00
CA ILE A 640 -25.16 4.21 22.86
C ILE A 640 -25.91 3.01 23.38
N ASP A 641 -25.71 2.67 24.65
CA ASP A 641 -26.25 1.45 25.24
C ASP A 641 -27.47 1.73 26.13
N TYR A 642 -28.56 2.13 25.48
CA TYR A 642 -29.88 2.27 26.09
C TYR A 642 -30.78 1.11 25.65
N ASP A 643 -31.31 0.39 26.64
CA ASP A 643 -32.30 -0.67 26.42
C ASP A 643 -33.71 -0.08 26.56
N PRO A 644 -34.47 0.07 25.45
CA PRO A 644 -35.82 0.63 25.51
C PRO A 644 -36.86 -0.33 26.10
N VAL A 645 -36.57 -1.63 26.17
CA VAL A 645 -37.48 -2.65 26.71
C VAL A 645 -37.42 -2.63 28.22
N HIS A 646 -36.21 -2.59 28.79
CA HIS A 646 -35.99 -2.46 30.23
C HIS A 646 -35.96 -1.00 30.71
N GLN A 647 -36.01 -0.04 29.77
CA GLN A 647 -35.95 1.41 30.00
C GLN A 647 -34.74 1.85 30.84
N CYS A 648 -33.59 1.21 30.64
CA CYS A 648 -32.38 1.47 31.41
C CYS A 648 -31.18 1.78 30.52
N TRP A 649 -30.25 2.56 31.08
CA TRP A 649 -28.91 2.73 30.51
C TRP A 649 -27.97 1.70 31.14
N TYR A 650 -27.26 0.95 30.31
CA TYR A 650 -26.19 0.10 30.79
C TYR A 650 -24.95 0.92 31.13
N GLU A 651 -24.12 0.39 32.04
CA GLU A 651 -22.87 1.05 32.43
C GLU A 651 -21.98 1.24 31.18
N PRO A 652 -21.57 2.48 30.85
CA PRO A 652 -20.75 2.73 29.68
C PRO A 652 -19.31 2.25 29.92
N ILE A 653 -18.73 1.50 28.98
CA ILE A 653 -17.32 1.12 29.06
C ILE A 653 -16.42 2.33 28.80
N ASP A 654 -15.46 2.58 29.68
CA ASP A 654 -14.38 3.55 29.45
C ASP A 654 -13.15 2.85 28.88
N LEU A 655 -12.98 2.96 27.56
CA LEU A 655 -11.82 2.39 26.86
C LEU A 655 -10.55 3.23 27.04
N ASP A 656 -10.63 4.39 27.70
CA ASP A 656 -9.47 5.21 28.08
C ASP A 656 -9.05 4.99 29.55
N ASP A 657 -9.80 4.18 30.31
CA ASP A 657 -9.40 3.75 31.65
C ASP A 657 -8.06 2.98 31.60
N ALA A 658 -7.20 3.27 32.57
CA ALA A 658 -5.83 2.73 32.59
C ALA A 658 -5.81 1.20 32.73
N ALA A 659 -6.73 0.60 33.49
CA ALA A 659 -6.80 -0.85 33.64
C ALA A 659 -7.26 -1.50 32.34
N VAL A 660 -8.31 -0.94 31.72
CA VAL A 660 -8.84 -1.42 30.41
C VAL A 660 -7.77 -1.33 29.32
N LEU A 661 -7.01 -0.24 29.27
CA LEU A 661 -5.92 -0.07 28.30
C LEU A 661 -4.76 -1.07 28.52
N LEU A 662 -4.41 -1.36 29.78
CA LEU A 662 -3.35 -2.32 30.10
C LEU A 662 -3.73 -3.74 29.73
N ASP A 663 -5.00 -4.09 29.87
CA ASP A 663 -5.50 -5.45 29.63
C ASP A 663 -5.95 -5.70 28.18
N SER A 664 -5.76 -4.74 27.27
CA SER A 664 -6.24 -4.85 25.88
C SER A 664 -7.77 -4.95 25.79
N GLY A 665 -8.46 -4.10 26.54
CA GLY A 665 -9.90 -4.19 26.75
C GLY A 665 -10.26 -5.02 27.97
N ILE A 666 -11.56 -5.20 28.20
CA ILE A 666 -12.08 -6.12 29.21
C ILE A 666 -12.17 -7.55 28.65
N ASP A 667 -12.17 -8.52 29.56
CA ASP A 667 -12.31 -9.94 29.22
C ASP A 667 -13.66 -10.24 28.57
N VAL A 668 -13.69 -11.33 27.78
CA VAL A 668 -14.91 -11.82 27.13
C VAL A 668 -15.91 -12.22 28.21
N ALA A 669 -17.06 -11.56 28.20
CA ALA A 669 -18.17 -11.85 29.09
C ALA A 669 -19.50 -11.65 28.37
N GLU A 670 -20.21 -12.73 28.08
CA GLU A 670 -21.54 -12.70 27.43
C GLU A 670 -22.63 -12.04 28.30
N SER A 671 -22.38 -11.90 29.61
CA SER A 671 -23.32 -11.32 30.57
C SER A 671 -22.99 -9.88 30.96
N ASP A 672 -21.86 -9.33 30.52
CA ASP A 672 -21.44 -7.96 30.83
C ASP A 672 -21.73 -7.03 29.63
N PRO A 673 -22.73 -6.13 29.72
CA PRO A 673 -23.05 -5.17 28.67
C PRO A 673 -21.86 -4.32 28.22
N ARG A 674 -20.88 -4.06 29.11
CA ARG A 674 -19.66 -3.32 28.77
C ARG A 674 -18.86 -4.06 27.70
N PHE A 675 -18.84 -5.39 27.73
CA PHE A 675 -18.14 -6.19 26.72
C PHE A 675 -18.87 -6.11 25.38
N HIS A 676 -20.21 -6.04 25.38
CA HIS A 676 -20.99 -5.87 24.16
C HIS A 676 -20.64 -4.53 23.49
N GLN A 677 -20.50 -3.46 24.28
CA GLN A 677 -20.04 -2.15 23.79
C GLN A 677 -18.62 -2.21 23.20
N GLN A 678 -17.69 -2.92 23.84
CA GLN A 678 -16.34 -3.15 23.31
C GLN A 678 -16.36 -3.91 21.99
N MET A 679 -17.13 -5.00 21.93
CA MET A 679 -17.25 -5.89 20.78
C MET A 679 -17.75 -5.13 19.55
N VAL A 680 -18.89 -4.43 19.67
CA VAL A 680 -19.44 -3.66 18.55
C VAL A 680 -18.49 -2.54 18.10
N TYR A 681 -17.86 -1.83 19.03
CA TYR A 681 -16.93 -0.75 18.69
C TYR A 681 -15.71 -1.28 17.91
N ALA A 682 -15.09 -2.35 18.40
CA ALA A 682 -13.90 -2.93 17.80
C ALA A 682 -14.17 -3.44 16.37
N VAL A 683 -15.25 -4.20 16.18
CA VAL A 683 -15.59 -4.77 14.87
C VAL A 683 -16.01 -3.69 13.86
N VAL A 684 -16.84 -2.72 14.26
CA VAL A 684 -17.23 -1.60 13.39
C VAL A 684 -15.99 -0.82 12.93
N MET A 685 -15.08 -0.48 13.85
CA MET A 685 -13.86 0.25 13.51
C MET A 685 -12.96 -0.55 12.56
N ARG A 686 -12.85 -1.87 12.75
CA ARG A 686 -12.08 -2.77 11.88
C ARG A 686 -12.62 -2.81 10.45
N VAL A 687 -13.94 -2.88 10.31
CA VAL A 687 -14.61 -2.82 8.99
C VAL A 687 -14.32 -1.48 8.32
N LEU A 688 -14.53 -0.36 9.03
CA LEU A 688 -14.27 0.98 8.48
C LEU A 688 -12.81 1.16 8.03
N GLU A 689 -11.84 0.69 8.81
CA GLU A 689 -10.42 0.69 8.43
C GLU A 689 -10.14 -0.13 7.16
N THR A 690 -10.82 -1.28 7.02
CA THR A 690 -10.69 -2.13 5.83
C THR A 690 -11.17 -1.39 4.58
N PHE A 691 -12.31 -0.68 4.66
CA PHE A 691 -12.80 0.14 3.55
C PHE A 691 -11.86 1.30 3.19
N GLU A 692 -11.34 2.02 4.19
CA GLU A 692 -10.41 3.12 3.96
C GLU A 692 -9.14 2.66 3.23
N ARG A 693 -8.55 1.55 3.69
CA ARG A 693 -7.37 0.94 3.08
C ARG A 693 -7.63 0.46 1.66
N ALA A 694 -8.75 -0.22 1.42
CA ALA A 694 -9.09 -0.73 0.10
C ALA A 694 -9.37 0.42 -0.88
N LEU A 695 -10.20 1.40 -0.48
CA LEU A 695 -10.56 2.55 -1.32
C LEU A 695 -9.37 3.49 -1.55
N GLY A 696 -8.35 3.49 -0.69
CA GLY A 696 -7.22 4.39 -0.78
C GLY A 696 -7.63 5.85 -0.53
N ARG A 697 -8.58 6.09 0.38
CA ARG A 697 -9.03 7.43 0.79
C ARG A 697 -9.62 7.42 2.21
N PRO A 698 -9.56 8.54 2.96
CA PRO A 698 -10.24 8.64 4.24
C PRO A 698 -11.75 8.45 4.09
N PHE A 699 -12.35 7.72 5.03
CA PHE A 699 -13.78 7.51 5.07
C PHE A 699 -14.44 8.53 5.98
N ARG A 700 -15.58 9.03 5.52
CA ARG A 700 -16.43 9.99 6.24
C ARG A 700 -17.88 9.72 5.90
N TRP A 701 -18.75 9.85 6.90
CA TRP A 701 -20.19 9.87 6.69
C TRP A 701 -20.64 11.14 5.94
N ARG A 702 -21.90 11.17 5.49
CA ARG A 702 -22.48 12.38 4.91
C ARG A 702 -22.83 13.36 6.03
N GLY A 703 -22.37 14.60 5.92
CA GLY A 703 -22.56 15.60 6.97
C GLY A 703 -21.65 15.38 8.19
N LYS A 704 -22.05 15.92 9.34
CA LYS A 704 -21.32 15.80 10.62
C LYS A 704 -21.84 14.63 11.50
N ARG A 705 -22.56 13.65 10.92
CA ARG A 705 -23.15 12.52 11.67
C ARG A 705 -22.09 11.48 12.05
N ARG A 706 -22.26 10.86 13.22
CA ARG A 706 -21.58 9.63 13.63
C ARG A 706 -22.56 8.45 13.45
N LEU A 707 -22.05 7.27 13.15
CA LEU A 707 -22.86 6.06 13.11
C LEU A 707 -23.16 5.67 14.55
N ARG A 708 -24.44 5.66 14.90
CA ARG A 708 -24.89 5.24 16.22
C ARG A 708 -24.94 3.73 16.29
N VAL A 709 -24.52 3.15 17.41
CA VAL A 709 -24.50 1.70 17.60
C VAL A 709 -25.20 1.38 18.90
N TYR A 710 -26.29 0.62 18.84
CA TYR A 710 -27.10 0.23 19.98
C TYR A 710 -26.99 -1.28 20.21
N PRO A 711 -26.15 -1.74 21.15
CA PRO A 711 -25.96 -3.17 21.43
C PRO A 711 -27.24 -3.88 21.90
N HIS A 712 -28.13 -3.17 22.61
CA HIS A 712 -29.37 -3.70 23.18
C HIS A 712 -30.60 -2.90 22.69
N ALA A 713 -30.82 -2.87 21.38
CA ALA A 713 -31.81 -1.99 20.77
C ALA A 713 -33.26 -2.44 20.91
N PHE A 714 -33.53 -3.75 20.89
CA PHE A 714 -34.88 -4.32 20.99
C PHE A 714 -34.86 -5.80 21.35
N VAL A 715 -36.00 -6.34 21.80
CA VAL A 715 -36.21 -7.78 21.94
C VAL A 715 -36.67 -8.35 20.60
N GLY A 716 -35.89 -9.24 20.00
CA GLY A 716 -36.23 -9.87 18.73
C GLY A 716 -35.05 -10.60 18.09
N GLU A 717 -35.37 -11.57 17.25
CA GLU A 717 -34.45 -12.39 16.46
C GLU A 717 -33.93 -11.60 15.25
N ASN A 718 -33.24 -10.47 15.48
CA ASN A 718 -32.78 -9.64 14.36
C ASN A 718 -31.68 -8.64 14.73
N ALA A 719 -30.99 -8.13 13.71
CA ALA A 719 -30.17 -6.93 13.75
C ALA A 719 -30.29 -6.22 12.39
N TYR A 720 -30.26 -4.88 12.37
CA TYR A 720 -30.37 -4.15 11.11
C TYR A 720 -29.76 -2.75 11.18
N PHE A 721 -29.36 -2.23 10.02
CA PHE A 721 -29.05 -0.83 9.82
C PHE A 721 -30.31 -0.01 9.46
N ASP A 722 -30.62 1.01 10.26
CA ASP A 722 -31.70 1.95 9.98
C ASP A 722 -31.13 3.23 9.34
N GLU A 723 -31.57 3.56 8.12
CA GLU A 723 -31.07 4.72 7.35
C GLU A 723 -31.50 6.07 7.94
N ASP A 724 -32.71 6.14 8.49
CA ASP A 724 -33.30 7.38 9.01
C ASP A 724 -32.64 7.76 10.34
N LEU A 725 -32.61 6.81 11.27
CA LEU A 725 -31.86 6.92 12.52
C LEU A 725 -30.36 6.97 12.26
N PHE A 726 -29.87 6.40 11.16
CA PHE A 726 -28.45 6.24 10.91
C PHE A 726 -27.78 5.52 12.09
N ALA A 727 -28.33 4.35 12.40
CA ALA A 727 -27.97 3.55 13.56
C ALA A 727 -27.92 2.06 13.22
N LEU A 728 -26.98 1.35 13.82
CA LEU A 728 -26.99 -0.11 13.92
C LEU A 728 -27.80 -0.49 15.15
N LEU A 729 -28.81 -1.33 14.96
CA LEU A 729 -29.73 -1.76 16.01
C LEU A 729 -29.61 -3.27 16.18
N PHE A 730 -29.07 -3.70 17.32
CA PHE A 730 -28.89 -5.12 17.63
C PHE A 730 -29.98 -5.62 18.57
N GLY A 731 -30.64 -6.70 18.17
CA GLY A 731 -31.65 -7.37 18.99
C GLY A 731 -31.06 -8.43 19.91
N TYR A 732 -31.83 -8.80 20.93
CA TYR A 732 -31.57 -9.95 21.77
C TYR A 732 -32.85 -10.77 21.98
N PHE A 733 -32.70 -12.09 22.14
CA PHE A 733 -33.84 -13.02 22.22
C PHE A 733 -33.48 -14.28 23.00
N SER A 734 -34.48 -15.07 23.39
CA SER A 734 -34.27 -16.36 24.03
C SER A 734 -34.21 -17.47 22.99
N ALA A 735 -33.14 -18.28 23.03
CA ALA A 735 -33.00 -19.47 22.20
C ALA A 735 -34.18 -20.44 22.40
N THR A 736 -34.53 -21.18 21.34
CA THR A 736 -35.62 -22.15 21.34
C THR A 736 -35.50 -23.14 22.50
N GLN A 737 -36.65 -23.54 23.05
CA GLN A 737 -36.73 -24.58 24.08
C GLN A 737 -36.51 -25.98 23.48
N PHE A 738 -36.71 -26.13 22.17
CA PHE A 738 -36.67 -27.39 21.46
C PHE A 738 -35.61 -27.31 20.36
N ASP A 739 -34.54 -28.09 20.51
CA ASP A 739 -33.41 -28.19 19.59
C ASP A 739 -32.61 -26.87 19.34
N PRO A 740 -32.08 -26.20 20.39
CA PRO A 740 -31.30 -24.95 20.25
C PRO A 740 -29.86 -25.15 19.72
N GLY A 741 -29.59 -26.31 19.11
CA GLY A 741 -28.26 -26.73 18.69
C GLY A 741 -27.24 -26.70 19.85
N PRO A 742 -26.13 -25.95 19.72
CA PRO A 742 -25.11 -25.86 20.77
C PRO A 742 -25.46 -24.89 21.92
N ASN A 743 -26.55 -24.11 21.84
CA ASN A 743 -26.97 -23.18 22.89
C ASN A 743 -27.71 -23.91 24.03
N LEU A 744 -27.82 -23.27 25.20
CA LEU A 744 -28.72 -23.77 26.26
C LEU A 744 -30.18 -23.44 25.92
N PRO A 745 -31.14 -24.35 26.19
CA PRO A 745 -32.56 -24.05 26.02
C PRO A 745 -32.97 -22.79 26.80
N GLY A 746 -33.52 -21.79 26.11
CA GLY A 746 -33.90 -20.50 26.70
C GLY A 746 -32.73 -19.54 27.03
N GLN A 747 -31.50 -19.85 26.62
CA GLN A 747 -30.36 -18.93 26.73
C GLN A 747 -30.68 -17.60 26.03
N VAL A 748 -30.32 -16.48 26.64
CA VAL A 748 -30.40 -15.18 25.95
C VAL A 748 -29.25 -15.07 24.96
N VAL A 749 -29.56 -14.83 23.70
CA VAL A 749 -28.61 -14.63 22.61
C VAL A 749 -28.60 -13.16 22.22
N PHE A 750 -27.41 -12.58 22.12
CA PHE A 750 -27.20 -11.18 21.75
C PHE A 750 -26.57 -11.10 20.36
N THR A 751 -27.26 -10.48 19.40
CA THR A 751 -26.70 -10.27 18.06
C THR A 751 -25.48 -9.34 18.07
N ALA A 752 -25.38 -8.46 19.07
CA ALA A 752 -24.23 -7.59 19.32
C ALA A 752 -22.92 -8.33 19.71
N LEU A 753 -22.99 -9.64 19.96
CA LEU A 753 -21.82 -10.48 20.23
C LEU A 753 -21.35 -11.27 18.99
N SER A 754 -22.14 -11.30 17.92
CA SER A 754 -21.77 -11.97 16.68
C SER A 754 -20.91 -11.05 15.82
N HIS A 755 -19.65 -11.43 15.64
CA HIS A 755 -18.72 -10.70 14.78
C HIS A 755 -19.30 -10.52 13.36
N ASP A 756 -19.87 -11.58 12.82
CA ASP A 756 -20.42 -11.69 11.48
C ASP A 756 -21.58 -10.71 11.27
N ILE A 757 -22.53 -10.69 12.20
CA ILE A 757 -23.70 -9.81 12.14
C ILE A 757 -23.25 -8.36 12.24
N ILE A 758 -22.34 -8.03 13.17
CA ILE A 758 -21.84 -6.65 13.30
C ILE A 758 -21.16 -6.20 12.01
N ALA A 759 -20.33 -7.05 11.40
CA ALA A 759 -19.64 -6.74 10.15
C ALA A 759 -20.60 -6.59 8.96
N HIS A 760 -21.62 -7.44 8.89
CA HIS A 760 -22.69 -7.39 7.89
C HIS A 760 -23.47 -6.06 7.98
N GLU A 761 -23.98 -5.72 9.16
CA GLU A 761 -24.77 -4.50 9.36
C GLU A 761 -23.96 -3.21 9.17
N THR A 762 -22.69 -3.22 9.61
CA THR A 762 -21.77 -2.11 9.34
C THR A 762 -21.56 -1.91 7.84
N THR A 763 -21.50 -3.00 7.08
CA THR A 763 -21.33 -2.94 5.63
C THR A 763 -22.53 -2.30 4.95
N HIS A 764 -23.76 -2.56 5.38
CA HIS A 764 -24.94 -1.83 4.88
C HIS A 764 -24.82 -0.31 5.06
N ALA A 765 -24.39 0.14 6.25
CA ALA A 765 -24.17 1.57 6.51
C ALA A 765 -23.12 2.16 5.57
N VAL A 766 -22.01 1.43 5.34
CA VAL A 766 -20.95 1.83 4.43
C VAL A 766 -21.43 1.87 2.97
N LEU A 767 -22.17 0.87 2.51
CA LEU A 767 -22.76 0.83 1.17
C LEU A 767 -23.69 2.01 0.93
N HIS A 768 -24.59 2.29 1.87
CA HIS A 768 -25.49 3.44 1.81
C HIS A 768 -24.71 4.77 1.67
N ARG A 769 -23.51 4.86 2.29
CA ARG A 769 -22.60 6.01 2.15
C ARG A 769 -21.89 6.04 0.79
N LEU A 770 -21.38 4.93 0.30
CA LEU A 770 -20.61 4.85 -0.96
C LEU A 770 -21.50 4.97 -2.20
N ARG A 771 -22.70 4.38 -2.16
CA ARG A 771 -23.65 4.28 -3.26
C ARG A 771 -25.05 4.65 -2.80
N LYS A 772 -25.33 5.96 -2.81
CA LYS A 772 -26.61 6.56 -2.37
C LYS A 772 -27.85 5.90 -2.96
N HIS A 773 -27.75 5.45 -4.20
CA HIS A 773 -28.89 5.00 -4.98
C HIS A 773 -29.09 3.49 -4.99
N TYR A 774 -28.22 2.73 -4.32
CA TYR A 774 -28.36 1.27 -4.25
C TYR A 774 -29.41 0.82 -3.22
N SER A 775 -29.94 1.73 -2.40
CA SER A 775 -31.15 1.47 -1.60
C SER A 775 -32.44 1.52 -2.43
N ASN A 776 -32.38 1.93 -3.71
CA ASN A 776 -33.56 1.93 -4.59
C ASN A 776 -33.58 0.63 -5.41
N PRO A 777 -34.58 -0.26 -5.23
CA PRO A 777 -34.67 -1.50 -5.99
C PRO A 777 -35.07 -1.20 -7.43
N THR A 778 -34.10 -0.89 -8.28
CA THR A 778 -34.35 -0.65 -9.72
C THR A 778 -34.30 -1.93 -10.54
N ASN A 779 -33.71 -3.00 -10.00
CA ASN A 779 -33.67 -4.33 -10.58
C ASN A 779 -33.43 -5.40 -9.47
N PRO A 780 -33.53 -6.71 -9.77
CA PRO A 780 -33.36 -7.78 -8.77
C PRO A 780 -31.97 -7.87 -8.11
N ASP A 781 -30.92 -7.41 -8.78
CA ASP A 781 -29.54 -7.48 -8.28
C ASP A 781 -29.23 -6.40 -7.25
N VAL A 782 -29.91 -5.25 -7.28
CA VAL A 782 -29.51 -4.09 -6.47
C VAL A 782 -29.55 -4.40 -4.96
N LEU A 783 -30.66 -4.95 -4.47
CA LEU A 783 -30.78 -5.33 -3.06
C LEU A 783 -30.03 -6.64 -2.76
N ALA A 784 -30.05 -7.61 -3.69
CA ALA A 784 -29.24 -8.82 -3.56
C ALA A 784 -27.74 -8.54 -3.46
N PHE A 785 -27.28 -7.45 -4.08
CA PHE A 785 -25.90 -6.97 -3.99
C PHE A 785 -25.59 -6.41 -2.61
N HIS A 786 -26.54 -5.73 -1.94
CA HIS A 786 -26.36 -5.30 -0.55
C HIS A 786 -26.14 -6.52 0.35
N GLU A 787 -27.05 -7.50 0.29
CA GLU A 787 -26.96 -8.74 1.08
C GLU A 787 -25.67 -9.51 0.82
N GLY A 788 -25.43 -9.85 -0.46
CA GLY A 788 -24.29 -10.67 -0.84
C GLY A 788 -22.95 -9.97 -0.59
N PHE A 789 -22.86 -8.65 -0.74
CA PHE A 789 -21.63 -7.93 -0.47
C PHE A 789 -21.35 -7.80 1.03
N SER A 790 -22.38 -7.56 1.86
CA SER A 790 -22.25 -7.57 3.32
C SER A 790 -21.76 -8.94 3.81
N ASP A 791 -22.29 -10.04 3.26
CA ASP A 791 -21.83 -11.41 3.54
C ASP A 791 -20.38 -11.65 3.12
N ILE A 792 -19.98 -11.21 1.92
CA ILE A 792 -18.59 -11.31 1.45
C ILE A 792 -17.65 -10.62 2.43
N VAL A 793 -17.97 -9.40 2.87
CA VAL A 793 -17.13 -8.66 3.82
C VAL A 793 -17.09 -9.38 5.17
N ALA A 794 -18.24 -9.82 5.70
CA ALA A 794 -18.31 -10.52 6.98
C ALA A 794 -17.45 -11.80 7.00
N ILE A 795 -17.62 -12.68 5.99
CA ILE A 795 -16.85 -13.93 5.87
C ILE A 795 -15.35 -13.65 5.75
N LEU A 796 -14.96 -12.70 4.90
CA LEU A 796 -13.54 -12.42 4.67
C LEU A 796 -12.86 -11.75 5.87
N GLN A 797 -13.61 -11.10 6.78
CA GLN A 797 -13.05 -10.55 8.02
C GLN A 797 -12.53 -11.64 8.97
N HIS A 798 -13.07 -12.87 8.92
CA HIS A 798 -12.54 -14.02 9.69
C HIS A 798 -11.06 -14.28 9.39
N PHE A 799 -10.66 -14.05 8.13
CA PHE A 799 -9.30 -14.25 7.67
C PHE A 799 -8.34 -13.12 8.09
N THR A 800 -8.81 -12.11 8.83
CA THR A 800 -7.94 -11.10 9.42
C THR A 800 -7.29 -11.59 10.72
N TYR A 801 -7.79 -12.68 11.32
CA TYR A 801 -7.29 -13.29 12.55
C TYR A 801 -6.45 -14.53 12.24
N ARG A 802 -5.16 -14.32 11.93
CA ARG A 802 -4.27 -15.40 11.45
C ARG A 802 -4.17 -16.59 12.40
N GLU A 803 -4.19 -16.36 13.70
CA GLU A 803 -4.16 -17.40 14.74
C GLU A 803 -5.37 -18.34 14.67
N VAL A 804 -6.56 -17.79 14.45
CA VAL A 804 -7.80 -18.55 14.25
C VAL A 804 -7.76 -19.34 12.94
N VAL A 805 -7.28 -18.72 11.87
CA VAL A 805 -7.12 -19.37 10.57
C VAL A 805 -6.13 -20.53 10.66
N ALA A 806 -4.99 -20.33 11.35
CA ALA A 806 -3.98 -21.36 11.57
C ALA A 806 -4.54 -22.55 12.35
N GLU A 807 -5.27 -22.31 13.43
CA GLU A 807 -5.89 -23.38 14.20
C GLU A 807 -6.88 -24.19 13.36
N HIS A 808 -7.76 -23.51 12.60
CA HIS A 808 -8.71 -24.18 11.73
C HIS A 808 -8.00 -25.02 10.66
N LEU A 809 -6.99 -24.46 10.00
CA LEU A 809 -6.20 -25.17 8.99
C LEU A 809 -5.43 -26.35 9.57
N ALA A 810 -4.97 -26.28 10.83
CA ALA A 810 -4.37 -27.43 11.51
C ALA A 810 -5.40 -28.55 11.69
N ALA A 811 -6.63 -28.21 12.08
CA ALA A 811 -7.73 -29.17 12.26
C ALA A 811 -8.23 -29.77 10.93
N THR A 812 -8.27 -28.97 9.87
CA THR A 812 -8.73 -29.40 8.53
C THR A 812 -7.61 -29.89 7.62
N ARG A 813 -6.37 -29.94 8.13
CA ARG A 813 -5.17 -30.36 7.40
C ARG A 813 -4.93 -29.54 6.13
N GLY A 814 -5.17 -28.24 6.20
CA GLY A 814 -4.95 -27.30 5.10
C GLY A 814 -6.07 -27.27 4.06
N ASP A 815 -7.08 -28.14 4.17
CA ASP A 815 -8.21 -28.14 3.26
C ASP A 815 -9.30 -27.19 3.76
N LEU A 816 -9.62 -26.17 2.98
CA LEU A 816 -10.76 -25.28 3.23
C LEU A 816 -12.04 -25.76 2.52
N ASN A 817 -11.92 -26.74 1.61
CA ASN A 817 -12.95 -27.21 0.68
C ASN A 817 -13.57 -28.56 1.04
N ASP A 818 -13.02 -29.32 2.00
CA ASP A 818 -13.57 -30.62 2.40
C ASP A 818 -14.99 -30.45 2.95
N ARG A 819 -16.01 -30.68 2.10
CA ARG A 819 -17.42 -30.45 2.42
C ARG A 819 -17.91 -31.19 3.67
N ALA A 820 -17.31 -32.32 4.04
CA ALA A 820 -17.66 -33.02 5.27
C ALA A 820 -17.23 -32.23 6.54
N ILE A 821 -16.24 -31.34 6.39
CA ILE A 821 -15.69 -30.46 7.41
C ILE A 821 -16.18 -29.01 7.19
N THR A 822 -16.40 -28.57 5.94
CA THR A 822 -16.74 -27.20 5.55
C THR A 822 -18.19 -26.82 5.81
N GLU A 823 -19.14 -27.77 5.74
CA GLU A 823 -20.53 -27.52 6.19
C GLU A 823 -20.60 -27.23 7.71
N SER A 824 -19.52 -27.50 8.45
CA SER A 824 -19.33 -27.17 9.87
C SER A 824 -18.19 -26.16 10.11
N SER A 825 -17.62 -25.54 9.05
CA SER A 825 -16.47 -24.64 9.20
C SER A 825 -16.93 -23.24 9.64
N PRO A 826 -16.43 -22.72 10.77
CA PRO A 826 -16.70 -21.35 11.21
C PRO A 826 -16.22 -20.31 10.21
N LEU A 827 -15.11 -20.58 9.50
CA LEU A 827 -14.49 -19.60 8.61
C LEU A 827 -15.37 -19.25 7.40
N LEU A 828 -16.26 -20.17 7.00
CA LEU A 828 -17.06 -20.08 5.78
C LEU A 828 -18.57 -20.06 6.05
N SER A 829 -18.97 -19.95 7.31
CA SER A 829 -20.36 -19.88 7.75
C SER A 829 -20.65 -18.51 8.36
N LEU A 830 -21.92 -18.11 8.35
CA LEU A 830 -22.38 -16.83 8.92
C LEU A 830 -23.40 -17.07 10.02
N ALA A 831 -23.23 -16.38 11.16
CA ALA A 831 -24.17 -16.31 12.27
C ALA A 831 -24.66 -17.70 12.71
N SER A 832 -23.70 -18.59 12.97
CA SER A 832 -23.95 -19.99 13.31
C SER A 832 -24.74 -20.13 14.60
N GLN A 833 -24.36 -19.37 15.64
CA GLN A 833 -25.07 -19.41 16.92
C GLN A 833 -26.53 -18.96 16.77
N PHE A 834 -26.76 -17.90 16.00
CA PHE A 834 -28.08 -17.34 15.76
C PHE A 834 -28.99 -18.37 15.07
N GLY A 835 -28.53 -19.00 13.98
CA GLY A 835 -29.32 -20.00 13.25
C GLY A 835 -29.79 -21.14 14.15
N TYR A 836 -28.89 -21.72 14.95
CA TYR A 836 -29.28 -22.74 15.92
C TYR A 836 -30.22 -22.23 17.01
N ALA A 837 -30.05 -20.99 17.47
CA ALA A 837 -30.86 -20.42 18.54
C ALA A 837 -32.33 -20.21 18.13
N VAL A 838 -32.60 -19.93 16.86
CA VAL A 838 -33.97 -19.79 16.32
C VAL A 838 -34.60 -21.14 15.94
N GLY A 839 -33.85 -22.25 16.02
CA GLY A 839 -34.31 -23.60 15.75
C GLY A 839 -34.01 -24.13 14.33
N ASP A 840 -33.14 -23.44 13.58
CA ASP A 840 -32.61 -23.99 12.33
C ASP A 840 -31.56 -25.08 12.59
N GLN A 841 -31.35 -25.94 11.60
CA GLN A 841 -30.44 -27.09 11.69
C GLN A 841 -28.96 -26.75 11.38
N GLY A 842 -28.58 -25.46 11.37
CA GLY A 842 -27.27 -24.99 10.94
C GLY A 842 -27.09 -23.47 10.98
N PRO A 843 -25.98 -22.95 10.43
CA PRO A 843 -25.78 -21.51 10.28
C PRO A 843 -26.82 -20.88 9.35
N LEU A 844 -27.07 -19.58 9.51
CA LEU A 844 -28.02 -18.85 8.65
C LEU A 844 -27.65 -18.98 7.18
N ARG A 845 -26.35 -18.83 6.87
CA ARG A 845 -25.83 -18.93 5.50
C ARG A 845 -24.43 -19.54 5.49
N THR A 846 -24.09 -20.16 4.38
CA THR A 846 -22.73 -20.66 4.11
C THR A 846 -22.19 -20.07 2.82
N ALA A 847 -20.88 -19.84 2.78
CA ALA A 847 -20.16 -19.31 1.63
C ALA A 847 -20.21 -20.23 0.40
N LEU A 848 -20.55 -21.51 0.61
CA LEU A 848 -20.44 -22.55 -0.40
C LEU A 848 -21.80 -22.94 -0.97
N MET A 849 -21.90 -22.83 -2.29
CA MET A 849 -23.01 -23.36 -3.08
C MET A 849 -22.45 -24.27 -4.17
N LYS A 850 -23.10 -25.42 -4.41
CA LYS A 850 -22.77 -26.27 -5.56
C LYS A 850 -22.91 -25.44 -6.85
N PRO A 851 -21.92 -25.51 -7.76
CA PRO A 851 -22.03 -24.82 -9.04
C PRO A 851 -23.28 -25.23 -9.81
N ASP A 852 -24.16 -24.26 -10.11
CA ASP A 852 -25.32 -24.42 -10.97
C ASP A 852 -25.44 -23.19 -11.89
N LYS A 853 -25.40 -23.43 -13.20
CA LYS A 853 -25.49 -22.38 -14.23
C LYS A 853 -26.85 -21.67 -14.24
N ASN A 854 -27.88 -22.25 -13.63
CA ASN A 854 -29.20 -21.64 -13.53
C ASN A 854 -29.45 -20.97 -12.18
N ALA A 855 -28.53 -21.07 -11.22
CA ALA A 855 -28.69 -20.51 -9.87
C ALA A 855 -29.05 -19.02 -9.91
N TYR A 856 -28.29 -18.24 -10.69
CA TYR A 856 -28.51 -16.80 -10.84
C TYR A 856 -29.86 -16.46 -11.51
N ALA A 857 -30.30 -17.23 -12.50
CA ALA A 857 -31.57 -17.00 -13.19
C ALA A 857 -32.79 -17.37 -12.32
N ASN A 858 -32.62 -18.37 -11.45
CA ASN A 858 -33.68 -18.92 -10.61
C ASN A 858 -33.84 -18.17 -9.28
N ALA A 859 -32.78 -17.53 -8.76
CA ALA A 859 -32.82 -16.81 -7.50
C ALA A 859 -33.61 -15.49 -7.62
N ARG A 860 -34.80 -15.44 -7.02
CA ARG A 860 -35.73 -14.29 -7.05
C ARG A 860 -35.69 -13.44 -5.78
N GLU A 861 -35.46 -14.08 -4.65
CA GLU A 861 -35.39 -13.46 -3.34
C GLU A 861 -33.96 -12.90 -3.11
N GLU A 862 -33.88 -11.75 -2.45
CA GLU A 862 -32.70 -10.89 -2.34
C GLU A 862 -31.53 -11.62 -1.68
N HIS A 863 -31.76 -12.34 -0.57
CA HIS A 863 -30.73 -13.10 0.14
C HIS A 863 -30.28 -14.32 -0.68
N ALA A 864 -31.21 -15.09 -1.24
CA ALA A 864 -30.90 -16.25 -2.07
C ALA A 864 -30.11 -15.87 -3.32
N ARG A 865 -30.42 -14.71 -3.92
CA ARG A 865 -29.67 -14.17 -5.06
C ARG A 865 -28.31 -13.63 -4.63
N GLY A 866 -28.23 -12.95 -3.49
CA GLY A 866 -26.98 -12.53 -2.86
C GLY A 866 -26.04 -13.70 -2.59
N ALA A 867 -26.55 -14.83 -2.10
CA ALA A 867 -25.78 -16.05 -1.85
C ALA A 867 -25.13 -16.60 -3.12
N VAL A 868 -25.72 -16.40 -4.30
CA VAL A 868 -25.10 -16.78 -5.59
C VAL A 868 -23.84 -15.93 -5.85
N LEU A 869 -23.87 -14.63 -5.52
CA LEU A 869 -22.72 -13.74 -5.62
C LEU A 869 -21.63 -14.12 -4.61
N VAL A 870 -21.99 -14.36 -3.35
CA VAL A 870 -21.07 -14.80 -2.30
C VAL A 870 -20.34 -16.06 -2.77
N ALA A 871 -21.08 -17.07 -3.21
CA ALA A 871 -20.50 -18.32 -3.65
C ALA A 871 -19.58 -18.16 -4.88
N ALA A 872 -19.90 -17.22 -5.80
CA ALA A 872 -19.05 -16.92 -6.95
C ALA A 872 -17.68 -16.35 -6.54
N VAL A 873 -17.69 -15.39 -5.60
CA VAL A 873 -16.47 -14.74 -5.09
C VAL A 873 -15.66 -15.73 -4.25
N MET A 874 -16.31 -16.49 -3.38
CA MET A 874 -15.67 -17.44 -2.48
C MET A 874 -15.07 -18.64 -3.22
N ASP A 875 -15.68 -19.12 -4.31
CA ASP A 875 -15.07 -20.10 -5.21
C ASP A 875 -13.78 -19.56 -5.86
N GLY A 876 -13.78 -18.29 -6.28
CA GLY A 876 -12.57 -17.62 -6.77
C GLY A 876 -11.46 -17.54 -5.70
N PHE A 877 -11.81 -17.16 -4.47
CA PHE A 877 -10.89 -17.16 -3.33
C PHE A 877 -10.30 -18.56 -3.07
N LEU A 878 -11.13 -19.59 -2.97
CA LEU A 878 -10.69 -20.94 -2.62
C LEU A 878 -9.75 -21.52 -3.68
N ARG A 879 -10.04 -21.30 -4.97
CA ARG A 879 -9.14 -21.72 -6.06
C ARG A 879 -7.78 -21.03 -6.00
N SER A 880 -7.76 -19.71 -5.85
CA SER A 880 -6.50 -18.96 -5.70
C SER A 880 -5.73 -19.37 -4.43
N TYR A 881 -6.44 -19.67 -3.34
CA TYR A 881 -5.83 -20.21 -2.13
C TYR A 881 -5.17 -21.57 -2.39
N HIS A 882 -5.90 -22.51 -2.99
CA HIS A 882 -5.38 -23.85 -3.28
C HIS A 882 -4.15 -23.79 -4.20
N GLU A 883 -4.24 -23.04 -5.29
CA GLU A 883 -3.13 -22.79 -6.21
C GLU A 883 -1.92 -22.16 -5.47
N GLY A 884 -2.17 -21.22 -4.55
CA GLY A 884 -1.14 -20.53 -3.77
C GLY A 884 -0.44 -21.38 -2.71
N ILE A 885 -0.98 -22.54 -2.33
CA ILE A 885 -0.38 -23.46 -1.35
C ILE A 885 0.17 -24.74 -1.97
N GLU A 886 -0.07 -25.01 -3.27
CA GLU A 886 0.29 -26.29 -3.88
C GLU A 886 1.77 -26.62 -3.72
N ASP A 887 2.62 -25.61 -3.87
CA ASP A 887 4.06 -25.72 -3.74
C ASP A 887 4.48 -25.94 -2.27
N LEU A 888 3.82 -25.33 -1.28
CA LEU A 888 4.02 -25.67 0.15
C LEU A 888 3.64 -27.12 0.43
N VAL A 889 2.52 -27.57 -0.12
CA VAL A 889 2.07 -28.96 0.01
C VAL A 889 3.08 -29.90 -0.65
N ARG A 890 3.56 -29.61 -1.86
CA ARG A 890 4.60 -30.42 -2.52
C ARG A 890 5.91 -30.42 -1.73
N ILE A 891 6.33 -29.29 -1.16
CA ILE A 891 7.52 -29.24 -0.29
C ILE A 891 7.33 -30.11 0.95
N ALA A 892 6.21 -29.95 1.67
CA ALA A 892 5.96 -30.71 2.90
C ALA A 892 5.75 -32.22 2.67
N THR A 893 5.47 -32.62 1.42
CA THR A 893 5.18 -34.00 1.05
C THR A 893 6.26 -34.63 0.19
N ALA A 894 7.42 -33.95 0.02
CA ALA A 894 8.50 -34.37 -0.86
C ALA A 894 8.02 -34.67 -2.31
N GLY A 895 7.03 -33.92 -2.79
CA GLY A 895 6.52 -33.95 -4.16
C GLY A 895 5.29 -34.83 -4.40
N THR A 896 4.78 -35.56 -3.40
CA THR A 896 3.58 -36.41 -3.63
C THR A 896 2.29 -35.59 -3.75
N GLY A 897 2.26 -34.38 -3.18
CA GLY A 897 1.07 -33.54 -3.12
C GLY A 897 0.03 -34.01 -2.09
N VAL A 898 0.31 -35.09 -1.34
CA VAL A 898 -0.62 -35.70 -0.39
C VAL A 898 -0.07 -35.60 1.03
N LEU A 899 -0.74 -34.81 1.87
CA LEU A 899 -0.36 -34.63 3.28
C LEU A 899 -0.50 -35.95 4.05
N GLN A 900 0.55 -36.31 4.81
CA GLN A 900 0.59 -37.54 5.60
C GLN A 900 -0.41 -37.51 6.77
N PRO A 901 -1.03 -38.66 7.14
CA PRO A 901 -1.94 -38.72 8.29
C PRO A 901 -1.27 -38.22 9.58
N GLY A 902 -2.01 -37.49 10.41
CA GLY A 902 -1.52 -36.90 11.67
C GLY A 902 -1.52 -35.37 11.66
N ALA A 903 -0.96 -34.78 12.72
CA ALA A 903 -0.86 -33.33 12.87
C ALA A 903 0.12 -32.75 11.84
N LEU A 904 -0.25 -31.62 11.23
CA LEU A 904 0.65 -30.88 10.35
C LEU A 904 1.75 -30.19 11.15
N HIS A 905 2.92 -30.00 10.54
CA HIS A 905 4.00 -29.24 11.14
C HIS A 905 3.55 -27.78 11.39
N PRO A 906 3.81 -27.16 12.56
CA PRO A 906 3.39 -25.78 12.85
C PRO A 906 3.85 -24.77 11.79
N ASP A 907 5.12 -24.85 11.35
CA ASP A 907 5.65 -23.98 10.28
C ASP A 907 4.85 -24.10 8.96
N LEU A 908 4.29 -25.28 8.64
CA LEU A 908 3.44 -25.47 7.45
C LEU A 908 2.10 -24.78 7.65
N VAL A 909 1.46 -25.03 8.79
CA VAL A 909 0.18 -24.41 9.16
C VAL A 909 0.29 -22.90 9.12
N ASP A 910 1.33 -22.32 9.73
CA ASP A 910 1.55 -20.88 9.77
C ASP A 910 1.71 -20.27 8.37
N ARG A 911 2.40 -20.96 7.46
CA ARG A 911 2.64 -20.50 6.10
C ARG A 911 1.40 -20.64 5.21
N VAL A 912 0.67 -21.74 5.34
CA VAL A 912 -0.63 -21.94 4.66
C VAL A 912 -1.64 -20.89 5.16
N ALA A 913 -1.69 -20.63 6.46
CA ALA A 913 -2.51 -19.57 7.05
C ALA A 913 -2.14 -18.19 6.52
N ALA A 914 -0.84 -17.90 6.34
CA ALA A 914 -0.40 -16.65 5.73
C ALA A 914 -0.90 -16.48 4.29
N VAL A 915 -0.87 -17.56 3.48
CA VAL A 915 -1.42 -17.54 2.11
C VAL A 915 -2.93 -17.33 2.12
N ALA A 916 -3.66 -18.01 3.02
CA ALA A 916 -5.11 -17.81 3.18
C ALA A 916 -5.45 -16.35 3.54
N CYS A 917 -4.79 -15.81 4.58
CA CYS A 917 -5.00 -14.42 5.03
C CYS A 917 -4.65 -13.42 3.93
N PHE A 918 -3.52 -13.62 3.22
CA PHE A 918 -3.11 -12.76 2.11
C PHE A 918 -4.11 -12.78 0.96
N THR A 919 -4.59 -13.97 0.57
CA THR A 919 -5.55 -14.12 -0.52
C THR A 919 -6.90 -13.50 -0.17
N ALA A 920 -7.35 -13.69 1.08
CA ALA A 920 -8.58 -13.08 1.61
C ALA A 920 -8.47 -11.54 1.70
N ASP A 921 -7.33 -11.02 2.14
CA ASP A 921 -7.06 -9.58 2.14
C ASP A 921 -7.09 -9.01 0.72
N ARG A 922 -6.47 -9.73 -0.24
CA ARG A 922 -6.39 -9.31 -1.64
C ARG A 922 -7.77 -9.24 -2.30
N ILE A 923 -8.60 -10.28 -2.10
CA ILE A 923 -9.95 -10.33 -2.66
C ILE A 923 -10.89 -9.31 -1.99
N THR A 924 -10.79 -9.11 -0.67
CA THR A 924 -11.53 -8.06 0.06
C THR A 924 -11.23 -6.69 -0.51
N GLN A 925 -9.94 -6.38 -0.70
CA GLN A 925 -9.52 -5.09 -1.24
C GLN A 925 -10.06 -4.86 -2.66
N ILE A 926 -10.07 -5.87 -3.54
CA ILE A 926 -10.60 -5.71 -4.91
C ILE A 926 -12.12 -5.58 -4.90
N CYS A 927 -12.81 -6.37 -4.09
CA CYS A 927 -14.26 -6.28 -3.92
C CYS A 927 -14.70 -4.86 -3.54
N ILE A 928 -14.01 -4.25 -2.57
CA ILE A 928 -14.27 -2.88 -2.15
C ILE A 928 -13.83 -1.87 -3.23
N ARG A 929 -12.66 -2.05 -3.88
CA ARG A 929 -12.16 -1.14 -4.93
C ARG A 929 -13.04 -1.09 -6.17
N ALA A 930 -13.70 -2.20 -6.51
CA ALA A 930 -14.63 -2.27 -7.63
C ALA A 930 -15.73 -1.21 -7.53
N PHE A 931 -16.03 -0.69 -6.33
CA PHE A 931 -16.93 0.46 -6.15
C PHE A 931 -16.49 1.72 -6.88
N ASP A 932 -15.25 1.90 -7.28
CA ASP A 932 -14.88 3.08 -8.09
C ASP A 932 -15.16 2.83 -9.59
N TYR A 933 -15.42 1.58 -9.98
CA TYR A 933 -15.63 1.11 -11.35
C TYR A 933 -17.06 0.59 -11.61
N LEU A 934 -18.00 0.93 -10.73
CA LEU A 934 -19.43 0.61 -10.89
C LEU A 934 -20.21 1.83 -11.40
N PRO A 935 -21.34 1.64 -12.11
CA PRO A 935 -22.28 2.74 -12.38
C PRO A 935 -22.87 3.30 -11.06
N PRO A 936 -23.32 4.56 -11.02
CA PRO A 936 -23.88 5.16 -9.81
C PRO A 936 -25.28 4.66 -9.45
N VAL A 937 -25.95 3.98 -10.37
CA VAL A 937 -27.32 3.46 -10.25
C VAL A 937 -27.43 2.12 -10.96
N ASP A 938 -28.43 1.30 -10.59
CA ASP A 938 -28.85 0.12 -11.34
C ASP A 938 -27.71 -0.89 -11.62
N VAL A 939 -26.98 -1.24 -10.56
CA VAL A 939 -25.91 -2.23 -10.62
C VAL A 939 -26.46 -3.61 -10.93
N THR A 940 -25.68 -4.40 -11.67
CA THR A 940 -25.90 -5.84 -11.85
C THR A 940 -24.67 -6.63 -11.41
N PHE A 941 -24.81 -7.93 -11.15
CA PHE A 941 -23.65 -8.78 -10.84
C PHE A 941 -22.65 -8.84 -12.00
N SER A 942 -23.14 -8.66 -13.22
CA SER A 942 -22.31 -8.53 -14.42
C SER A 942 -21.48 -7.26 -14.45
N ASP A 943 -22.06 -6.12 -14.06
CA ASP A 943 -21.31 -4.86 -13.91
C ASP A 943 -20.22 -5.03 -12.82
N TYR A 944 -20.56 -5.73 -11.74
CA TYR A 944 -19.61 -5.99 -10.66
C TYR A 944 -18.44 -6.88 -11.09
N LEU A 945 -18.68 -7.96 -11.85
CA LEU A 945 -17.57 -8.76 -12.41
C LEU A 945 -16.62 -7.91 -13.27
N ARG A 946 -17.16 -7.06 -14.15
CA ARG A 946 -16.35 -6.17 -14.98
C ARG A 946 -15.59 -5.14 -14.15
N ALA A 947 -16.21 -4.62 -13.09
CA ALA A 947 -15.58 -3.71 -12.15
C ALA A 947 -14.46 -4.39 -11.35
N LEU A 948 -14.64 -5.63 -10.87
CA LEU A 948 -13.62 -6.44 -10.20
C LEU A 948 -12.40 -6.63 -11.10
N VAL A 949 -12.63 -7.12 -12.33
CA VAL A 949 -11.56 -7.36 -13.31
C VAL A 949 -10.83 -6.06 -13.66
N THR A 950 -11.56 -4.96 -13.88
CA THR A 950 -10.94 -3.67 -14.24
C THR A 950 -10.15 -3.06 -13.09
N ALA A 951 -10.72 -3.04 -11.88
CA ALA A 951 -10.07 -2.50 -10.69
C ALA A 951 -8.78 -3.27 -10.35
N ASP A 952 -8.78 -4.58 -10.57
CA ASP A 952 -7.62 -5.41 -10.31
C ASP A 952 -6.54 -5.29 -11.39
N ILE A 953 -6.92 -5.34 -12.67
CA ILE A 953 -5.99 -5.12 -13.79
C ILE A 953 -5.25 -3.78 -13.64
N ASP A 954 -5.93 -2.73 -13.16
CA ASP A 954 -5.35 -1.39 -13.01
C ASP A 954 -4.21 -1.30 -11.97
N LEU A 955 -4.16 -2.21 -10.99
CA LEU A 955 -3.11 -2.21 -9.97
C LEU A 955 -2.18 -3.43 -10.04
N PHE A 956 -2.66 -4.57 -10.53
CA PHE A 956 -1.94 -5.85 -10.52
C PHE A 956 -2.06 -6.56 -11.86
N PRO A 957 -1.55 -5.97 -12.95
CA PRO A 957 -1.77 -6.47 -14.31
C PRO A 957 -1.29 -7.92 -14.52
N ASP A 958 -0.27 -8.38 -13.81
CA ASP A 958 0.33 -9.71 -14.00
C ASP A 958 -0.52 -10.88 -13.46
N ASP A 959 -1.50 -10.61 -12.58
CA ASP A 959 -2.32 -11.62 -11.89
C ASP A 959 -1.55 -12.82 -11.35
N SER A 960 -0.48 -12.55 -10.60
CA SER A 960 0.46 -13.59 -10.13
C SER A 960 -0.15 -14.68 -9.23
N ILE A 961 -1.39 -14.49 -8.77
CA ILE A 961 -2.14 -15.44 -7.93
C ILE A 961 -3.42 -15.96 -8.64
N HIS A 962 -3.53 -15.71 -9.94
CA HIS A 962 -4.65 -16.12 -10.80
C HIS A 962 -6.04 -15.71 -10.27
N LEU A 963 -6.10 -14.61 -9.52
CA LEU A 963 -7.30 -14.20 -8.81
C LEU A 963 -8.40 -13.78 -9.78
N ARG A 964 -8.05 -13.07 -10.86
CA ARG A 964 -9.06 -12.66 -11.86
C ARG A 964 -9.59 -13.85 -12.61
N ALA A 965 -8.71 -14.73 -13.08
CA ALA A 965 -9.10 -15.95 -13.77
C ALA A 965 -10.05 -16.81 -12.90
N ASN A 966 -9.71 -16.99 -11.62
CA ASN A 966 -10.52 -17.76 -10.68
C ASN A 966 -11.86 -17.10 -10.33
N LEU A 967 -11.90 -15.77 -10.19
CA LEU A 967 -13.15 -15.02 -10.04
C LEU A 967 -14.06 -15.16 -11.27
N ILE A 968 -13.51 -15.01 -12.48
CA ILE A 968 -14.27 -15.15 -13.73
C ILE A 968 -14.91 -16.54 -13.81
N GLU A 969 -14.15 -17.57 -13.48
CA GLU A 969 -14.66 -18.94 -13.46
C GLU A 969 -15.72 -19.17 -12.37
N GLY A 970 -15.55 -18.57 -11.19
CA GLY A 970 -16.53 -18.64 -10.10
C GLY A 970 -17.88 -18.03 -10.48
N PHE A 971 -17.88 -16.90 -11.20
CA PHE A 971 -19.07 -16.24 -11.75
C PHE A 971 -19.69 -17.06 -12.89
N ARG A 972 -18.86 -17.51 -13.85
CA ARG A 972 -19.30 -18.33 -14.99
C ARG A 972 -19.99 -19.61 -14.54
N ALA A 973 -19.45 -20.28 -13.52
CA ALA A 973 -19.97 -21.53 -12.99
C ALA A 973 -21.39 -21.40 -12.41
N ARG A 974 -21.82 -20.17 -12.08
CA ARG A 974 -23.13 -19.84 -11.50
C ARG A 974 -24.08 -19.12 -12.46
N GLY A 975 -23.70 -19.03 -13.74
CA GLY A 975 -24.50 -18.39 -14.78
C GLY A 975 -24.46 -16.86 -14.76
N ILE A 976 -23.47 -16.26 -14.10
CA ILE A 976 -23.27 -14.81 -14.12
C ILE A 976 -22.26 -14.48 -15.22
N TYR A 977 -22.72 -13.82 -16.28
CA TYR A 977 -21.89 -13.38 -17.40
C TYR A 977 -22.34 -12.01 -17.89
N PRO A 978 -21.42 -11.10 -18.26
CA PRO A 978 -21.81 -9.81 -18.79
C PRO A 978 -22.47 -9.92 -20.16
N SER A 979 -23.50 -9.11 -20.38
CA SER A 979 -24.07 -8.93 -21.71
C SER A 979 -23.15 -8.02 -22.55
N GLY A 980 -23.10 -8.26 -23.87
CA GLY A 980 -22.35 -7.42 -24.80
C GLY A 980 -20.82 -7.59 -24.80
N VAL A 981 -20.29 -8.66 -24.19
CA VAL A 981 -18.87 -9.04 -24.31
C VAL A 981 -18.72 -10.23 -25.27
N ALA A 982 -17.64 -10.25 -26.06
CA ALA A 982 -17.39 -11.31 -27.04
C ALA A 982 -16.89 -12.62 -26.42
N SER A 983 -16.28 -12.56 -25.24
CA SER A 983 -15.77 -13.72 -24.51
C SER A 983 -15.59 -13.38 -23.01
N LEU A 984 -15.31 -14.39 -22.19
CA LEU A 984 -14.95 -14.24 -20.78
C LEU A 984 -13.44 -14.02 -20.56
N ALA A 985 -12.67 -13.74 -21.60
CA ALA A 985 -11.27 -13.37 -21.45
C ALA A 985 -11.17 -12.03 -20.68
N GLU A 986 -10.13 -11.87 -19.86
CA GLU A 986 -9.92 -10.67 -19.04
C GLU A 986 -10.00 -9.38 -19.86
N ARG A 987 -9.43 -9.37 -21.06
CA ARG A 987 -9.46 -8.21 -21.98
C ARG A 987 -10.89 -7.84 -22.42
N SER A 988 -11.75 -8.83 -22.64
CA SER A 988 -13.15 -8.62 -23.03
C SER A 988 -14.01 -8.14 -21.86
N LEU A 989 -13.68 -8.57 -20.65
CA LEU A 989 -14.40 -8.20 -19.42
C LEU A 989 -13.99 -6.82 -18.89
N ARG A 990 -12.72 -6.45 -19.09
CA ARG A 990 -12.21 -5.13 -18.74
C ARG A 990 -13.11 -4.04 -19.37
N ILE A 991 -13.41 -3.02 -18.59
CA ILE A 991 -14.12 -1.84 -19.07
C ILE A 991 -13.23 -1.15 -20.11
N GLU A 992 -13.80 -0.85 -21.27
CA GLU A 992 -13.04 -0.26 -22.37
C GLU A 992 -12.56 1.15 -21.98
N PRO A 993 -11.25 1.43 -22.07
CA PRO A 993 -10.76 2.78 -21.86
C PRO A 993 -11.30 3.73 -22.92
N VAL A 994 -11.62 4.95 -22.52
CA VAL A 994 -12.05 6.01 -23.43
C VAL A 994 -10.84 6.54 -24.22
N ASP A 995 -11.05 7.00 -25.46
CA ASP A 995 -10.04 7.78 -26.19
C ASP A 995 -9.62 9.03 -25.39
N PRO A 996 -8.32 9.23 -25.11
CA PRO A 996 -7.83 10.40 -24.37
C PRO A 996 -8.19 11.76 -24.97
N ASN A 997 -8.61 11.82 -26.24
CA ASN A 997 -9.02 13.05 -26.92
C ASN A 997 -10.54 13.26 -26.96
N GLU A 998 -11.33 12.30 -26.46
CA GLU A 998 -12.80 12.38 -26.45
C GLU A 998 -13.31 13.39 -25.40
N PHE A 999 -12.56 13.53 -24.29
CA PHE A 999 -12.90 14.44 -23.21
C PHE A 999 -11.82 15.50 -23.00
N THR A 1000 -12.25 16.71 -22.65
CA THR A 1000 -11.37 17.67 -21.98
C THR A 1000 -11.03 17.19 -20.57
N ARG A 1001 -9.89 17.62 -20.02
CA ARG A 1001 -9.48 17.24 -18.66
C ARG A 1001 -10.52 17.66 -17.63
N LEU A 1002 -10.68 16.86 -16.57
CA LEU A 1002 -11.47 17.28 -15.41
C LEU A 1002 -10.92 18.59 -14.83
N PRO A 1003 -11.78 19.53 -14.41
CA PRO A 1003 -11.35 20.78 -13.80
C PRO A 1003 -10.75 20.54 -12.39
N PHE A 1004 -9.98 21.51 -11.86
CA PHE A 1004 -9.48 21.61 -10.46
C PHE A 1004 -8.66 20.43 -9.91
N VAL A 1005 -8.15 19.55 -10.78
CA VAL A 1005 -7.44 18.32 -10.40
C VAL A 1005 -6.27 18.55 -9.45
N ARG A 1006 -5.40 19.53 -9.74
CA ARG A 1006 -4.22 19.85 -8.90
C ARG A 1006 -4.62 20.24 -7.48
N ASP A 1007 -5.59 21.15 -7.34
CA ASP A 1007 -6.09 21.63 -6.04
C ASP A 1007 -6.67 20.48 -5.23
N ARG A 1008 -7.42 19.59 -5.88
CA ARG A 1008 -8.05 18.45 -5.22
C ARG A 1008 -7.05 17.38 -4.79
N LEU A 1009 -6.03 17.09 -5.59
CA LEU A 1009 -4.96 16.17 -5.21
C LEU A 1009 -4.21 16.66 -3.97
N LEU A 1010 -3.92 17.95 -3.91
CA LEU A 1010 -3.27 18.55 -2.75
C LEU A 1010 -4.16 18.49 -1.50
N ASP A 1011 -5.45 18.81 -1.63
CA ASP A 1011 -6.39 18.66 -0.50
C ASP A 1011 -6.50 17.20 -0.03
N ALA A 1012 -6.49 16.23 -0.96
CA ALA A 1012 -6.53 14.80 -0.64
C ALA A 1012 -5.28 14.34 0.13
N ALA A 1013 -4.07 14.73 -0.31
CA ALA A 1013 -2.83 14.44 0.40
C ALA A 1013 -2.86 15.03 1.83
N ARG A 1014 -3.32 16.29 1.95
CA ARG A 1014 -3.50 16.96 3.25
C ARG A 1014 -4.56 16.29 4.13
N GLU A 1015 -5.59 15.70 3.53
CA GLU A 1015 -6.65 14.98 4.25
C GLU A 1015 -6.10 13.71 4.90
N PHE A 1016 -5.26 12.98 4.16
CA PHE A 1016 -4.57 11.79 4.65
C PHE A 1016 -3.61 12.09 5.81
N ASP A 1017 -2.83 13.17 5.76
CA ASP A 1017 -1.95 13.48 6.89
C ASP A 1017 -2.70 14.09 8.08
N ARG A 1018 -3.82 14.79 7.85
CA ARG A 1018 -4.70 15.22 8.95
C ARG A 1018 -5.26 14.04 9.74
N ARG A 1019 -5.60 12.93 9.07
CA ARG A 1019 -5.95 11.65 9.73
C ARG A 1019 -4.84 11.22 10.69
N ARG A 1020 -3.57 11.35 10.28
CA ARG A 1020 -2.40 11.05 11.12
C ARG A 1020 -2.21 12.05 12.27
N ARG A 1021 -2.92 13.17 12.32
CA ARG A 1021 -2.73 14.22 13.34
C ARG A 1021 -3.90 14.39 14.30
N SER A 1022 -5.11 14.03 13.93
CA SER A 1022 -6.29 14.40 14.71
C SER A 1022 -6.58 13.37 15.82
N ASN A 1023 -5.97 13.58 17.00
CA ASN A 1023 -6.39 12.89 18.23
C ASN A 1023 -6.24 13.77 19.49
N SER A 1024 -6.23 15.10 19.37
CA SER A 1024 -6.10 15.96 20.56
C SER A 1024 -6.90 17.28 20.51
N ALA A 1025 -7.84 17.43 19.57
CA ALA A 1025 -8.56 18.70 19.40
C ALA A 1025 -10.08 18.57 19.21
N LEU A 1026 -10.68 17.45 19.65
CA LEU A 1026 -12.14 17.24 19.60
C LEU A 1026 -12.76 16.88 20.96
N LEU A 1027 -11.99 17.00 22.05
CA LEU A 1027 -12.52 16.90 23.41
C LEU A 1027 -12.43 18.30 24.04
N THR A 1028 -13.38 19.14 23.69
CA THR A 1028 -13.88 20.35 24.38
C THR A 1028 -14.86 21.00 23.39
N ASP A 1029 -15.98 20.33 23.14
CA ASP A 1029 -17.18 20.93 22.57
C ASP A 1029 -18.36 20.17 23.22
N GLU A 1030 -18.45 20.26 24.55
CA GLU A 1030 -19.71 20.09 25.26
C GLU A 1030 -20.14 21.49 25.70
N ASP A 1031 -21.29 21.91 25.16
CA ASP A 1031 -22.23 22.91 25.65
C ASP A 1031 -21.66 24.04 26.53
N ASP A 1032 -21.46 25.21 25.91
CA ASP A 1032 -21.70 26.50 26.58
C ASP A 1032 -22.08 27.56 25.52
N ASP A 1033 -23.39 27.83 25.45
CA ASP A 1033 -23.98 29.03 24.86
C ASP A 1033 -23.63 30.25 25.74
N ASP A 1034 -22.36 30.62 25.86
CA ASP A 1034 -21.97 31.89 26.45
C ASP A 1034 -21.12 32.74 25.50
N GLU A 1035 -21.73 33.83 25.05
CA GLU A 1035 -21.09 34.92 24.30
C GLU A 1035 -20.00 35.56 25.17
N SER A 1036 -18.81 34.96 25.23
CA SER A 1036 -17.64 35.66 25.74
C SER A 1036 -16.42 35.47 24.83
N GLN A 1037 -15.89 36.63 24.44
CA GLN A 1037 -14.94 36.87 23.38
C GLN A 1037 -13.59 36.22 23.69
N HIS A 1038 -13.15 35.26 22.85
CA HIS A 1038 -11.82 35.22 22.22
C HIS A 1038 -11.73 34.03 21.23
N PRO A 1039 -12.01 34.24 19.92
CA PRO A 1039 -11.99 33.17 18.92
C PRO A 1039 -10.57 32.89 18.41
N THR A 1040 -10.21 31.60 18.25
CA THR A 1040 -9.08 31.21 17.38
C THR A 1040 -9.54 31.20 15.92
N VAL A 1041 -9.40 32.34 15.27
CA VAL A 1041 -9.84 32.71 13.90
C VAL A 1041 -9.38 31.72 12.79
N GLY A 1042 -8.35 30.89 13.02
CA GLY A 1042 -7.78 30.00 12.00
C GLY A 1042 -8.57 28.72 11.68
N LYS A 1043 -9.31 28.13 12.63
CA LYS A 1043 -9.97 26.82 12.42
C LYS A 1043 -11.30 26.94 11.67
N GLN A 1044 -12.13 27.93 12.01
CA GLN A 1044 -13.40 28.18 11.32
C GLN A 1044 -13.20 28.68 9.89
N ALA A 1045 -12.21 29.55 9.65
CA ALA A 1045 -11.88 30.03 8.30
C ALA A 1045 -11.46 28.88 7.36
N ALA A 1046 -10.69 27.90 7.85
CA ALA A 1046 -10.27 26.74 7.07
C ALA A 1046 -11.41 25.74 6.78
N GLU A 1047 -12.44 25.67 7.63
CA GLU A 1047 -13.64 24.86 7.36
C GLU A 1047 -14.60 25.54 6.38
N TRP A 1048 -14.78 26.85 6.49
CA TRP A 1048 -15.62 27.62 5.57
C TRP A 1048 -15.04 27.67 4.17
N ALA A 1049 -13.73 27.90 4.02
CA ALA A 1049 -13.04 27.85 2.73
C ALA A 1049 -13.24 26.49 2.01
N ARG A 1050 -13.21 25.36 2.75
CA ARG A 1050 -13.44 24.03 2.15
C ARG A 1050 -14.85 23.79 1.65
N ARG A 1051 -15.87 24.33 2.33
CA ARG A 1051 -17.27 24.21 1.86
C ARG A 1051 -17.47 25.04 0.59
N GLU A 1052 -16.83 26.20 0.51
CA GLU A 1052 -16.82 27.04 -0.69
C GLU A 1052 -16.09 26.33 -1.84
N ASP A 1053 -14.93 25.73 -1.60
CA ASP A 1053 -14.15 24.98 -2.60
C ASP A 1053 -14.92 23.75 -3.13
N GLN A 1054 -15.51 22.94 -2.24
CA GLN A 1054 -16.30 21.77 -2.67
C GLN A 1054 -17.53 22.17 -3.50
N THR A 1055 -18.19 23.26 -3.11
CA THR A 1055 -19.33 23.80 -3.86
C THR A 1055 -18.88 24.34 -5.22
N LEU A 1056 -17.73 25.00 -5.28
CA LEU A 1056 -17.12 25.49 -6.52
C LEU A 1056 -16.74 24.34 -7.46
N TRP A 1057 -16.10 23.30 -6.95
CA TRP A 1057 -15.72 22.12 -7.71
C TRP A 1057 -16.94 21.37 -8.24
N ALA A 1058 -17.99 21.19 -7.44
CA ALA A 1058 -19.24 20.59 -7.88
C ALA A 1058 -19.88 21.38 -9.04
N LYS A 1059 -19.88 22.73 -8.99
CA LYS A 1059 -20.37 23.58 -10.09
C LYS A 1059 -19.52 23.43 -11.35
N LYS A 1060 -18.20 23.37 -11.22
CA LYS A 1060 -17.28 23.14 -12.36
C LYS A 1060 -17.50 21.76 -12.99
N LEU A 1061 -17.67 20.70 -12.18
CA LEU A 1061 -17.99 19.35 -12.67
C LEU A 1061 -19.35 19.30 -13.36
N HIS A 1062 -20.38 19.95 -12.80
CA HIS A 1062 -21.69 20.02 -13.42
C HIS A 1062 -21.64 20.66 -14.81
N THR A 1063 -20.90 21.78 -14.93
CA THR A 1063 -20.70 22.47 -16.21
C THR A 1063 -19.99 21.56 -17.21
N TRP A 1064 -18.86 20.95 -16.79
CA TRP A 1064 -18.11 20.01 -17.62
C TRP A 1064 -18.96 18.83 -18.09
N ALA A 1065 -19.77 18.22 -17.22
CA ALA A 1065 -20.63 17.10 -17.60
C ALA A 1065 -21.78 17.51 -18.52
N THR A 1066 -22.27 18.74 -18.40
CA THR A 1066 -23.30 19.31 -19.30
C THR A 1066 -22.73 19.47 -20.72
N GLU A 1067 -21.49 19.94 -20.84
CA GLU A 1067 -20.79 20.08 -22.13
C GLU A 1067 -20.49 18.72 -22.79
N HIS A 1068 -20.18 17.69 -22.00
CA HIS A 1068 -19.78 16.37 -22.48
C HIS A 1068 -20.88 15.29 -22.37
N HIS A 1069 -22.14 15.67 -22.12
CA HIS A 1069 -23.22 14.72 -21.79
C HIS A 1069 -23.40 13.59 -22.83
N GLY A 1070 -23.26 13.90 -24.13
CA GLY A 1070 -23.41 12.93 -25.20
C GLY A 1070 -22.35 11.83 -25.18
N ALA A 1071 -21.08 12.19 -25.03
CA ALA A 1071 -19.97 11.25 -24.89
C ALA A 1071 -20.03 10.47 -23.56
N LEU A 1072 -20.61 11.09 -22.52
CA LEU A 1072 -20.86 10.43 -21.22
C LEU A 1072 -22.05 9.46 -21.24
N GLY A 1073 -22.80 9.37 -22.34
CA GLY A 1073 -24.02 8.55 -22.41
C GLY A 1073 -25.17 9.06 -21.52
N LEU A 1074 -25.14 10.34 -21.17
CA LEU A 1074 -26.19 11.02 -20.40
C LEU A 1074 -27.22 11.64 -21.35
N ALA A 1075 -28.48 11.70 -20.91
CA ALA A 1075 -29.53 12.37 -21.67
C ALA A 1075 -29.28 13.88 -21.74
N ALA A 1076 -29.71 14.52 -22.83
CA ALA A 1076 -29.56 15.97 -23.00
C ALA A 1076 -30.17 16.72 -21.80
N PRO A 1077 -29.42 17.67 -21.18
CA PRO A 1077 -29.89 18.43 -20.03
C PRO A 1077 -31.21 19.17 -20.35
N ALA A 1078 -32.26 18.85 -19.60
CA ALA A 1078 -33.57 19.50 -19.67
C ALA A 1078 -34.02 19.89 -18.26
N PRO A 1079 -35.03 20.77 -18.09
CA PRO A 1079 -35.49 21.18 -16.75
C PRO A 1079 -35.83 20.02 -15.81
N HIS A 1080 -36.22 18.88 -16.37
CA HIS A 1080 -36.59 17.66 -15.65
C HIS A 1080 -35.55 16.54 -15.71
N TRP A 1081 -34.43 16.73 -16.44
CA TRP A 1081 -33.31 15.77 -16.57
C TRP A 1081 -31.97 16.45 -16.29
N GLN A 1082 -31.90 17.24 -15.21
CA GLN A 1082 -30.66 17.88 -14.79
C GLN A 1082 -29.60 16.85 -14.38
N ILE A 1083 -28.36 17.11 -14.77
CA ILE A 1083 -27.20 16.32 -14.37
C ILE A 1083 -26.77 16.77 -12.97
N ALA A 1084 -26.87 15.89 -11.98
CA ALA A 1084 -26.40 16.15 -10.62
C ALA A 1084 -25.03 15.50 -10.40
N VAL A 1085 -24.12 16.19 -9.70
CA VAL A 1085 -22.90 15.61 -9.16
C VAL A 1085 -23.24 14.98 -7.81
N ASP A 1086 -23.32 13.65 -7.74
CA ASP A 1086 -23.71 12.95 -6.51
C ASP A 1086 -22.52 12.69 -5.58
N GLY A 1087 -21.30 12.61 -6.15
CA GLY A 1087 -20.07 12.55 -5.39
C GLY A 1087 -18.83 12.68 -6.26
N PHE A 1088 -17.75 13.19 -5.68
CA PHE A 1088 -16.42 13.14 -6.27
C PHE A 1088 -15.39 12.88 -5.18
N PHE A 1089 -14.42 12.03 -5.46
CA PHE A 1089 -13.41 11.64 -4.49
C PHE A 1089 -12.10 11.30 -5.17
N THR A 1090 -11.03 11.42 -4.40
CA THR A 1090 -9.67 11.15 -4.82
C THR A 1090 -9.20 9.92 -4.09
N SER A 1091 -8.64 8.96 -4.81
CA SER A 1091 -8.02 7.76 -4.24
C SER A 1091 -6.54 7.73 -4.57
N GLN A 1092 -5.76 7.30 -3.59
CA GLN A 1092 -4.32 7.13 -3.67
C GLN A 1092 -3.99 5.69 -3.28
N ARG A 1093 -3.41 4.95 -4.23
CA ARG A 1093 -3.15 3.51 -4.11
C ARG A 1093 -1.78 3.19 -4.63
N VAL A 1094 -1.18 2.10 -4.19
CA VAL A 1094 0.05 1.60 -4.78
C VAL A 1094 -0.23 0.36 -5.61
N ASP A 1095 0.37 0.33 -6.80
CA ASP A 1095 0.31 -0.83 -7.69
C ASP A 1095 1.30 -1.93 -7.26
N ALA A 1096 1.29 -3.06 -7.98
CA ALA A 1096 2.18 -4.20 -7.74
C ALA A 1096 3.67 -3.84 -7.76
N ASP A 1097 4.03 -2.75 -8.42
CA ASP A 1097 5.40 -2.28 -8.59
C ASP A 1097 5.83 -1.25 -7.55
N GLY A 1098 4.93 -0.79 -6.69
CA GLY A 1098 5.24 0.18 -5.65
C GLY A 1098 4.98 1.64 -6.03
N TYR A 1099 4.41 1.93 -7.20
CA TYR A 1099 4.13 3.30 -7.64
C TYR A 1099 2.77 3.79 -7.15
N LEU A 1100 2.74 5.05 -6.70
CA LEU A 1100 1.50 5.70 -6.28
C LEU A 1100 0.62 6.05 -7.49
N GLN A 1101 -0.48 5.34 -7.62
CA GLN A 1101 -1.58 5.64 -8.52
C GLN A 1101 -2.57 6.59 -7.82
N SER A 1102 -2.67 7.82 -8.34
CA SER A 1102 -3.71 8.78 -7.95
C SER A 1102 -4.83 8.77 -8.98
N GLN A 1103 -6.06 8.64 -8.52
CA GLN A 1103 -7.26 8.62 -9.36
C GLN A 1103 -8.31 9.56 -8.78
N ILE A 1104 -9.08 10.20 -9.66
CA ILE A 1104 -10.24 10.99 -9.32
C ILE A 1104 -11.46 10.29 -9.90
N THR A 1105 -12.42 9.98 -9.03
CA THR A 1105 -13.68 9.38 -9.45
C THR A 1105 -14.80 10.38 -9.21
N VAL A 1106 -15.65 10.56 -10.22
CA VAL A 1106 -16.81 11.47 -10.18
C VAL A 1106 -18.06 10.70 -10.58
N GLN A 1107 -19.15 10.89 -9.83
CA GLN A 1107 -20.43 10.24 -10.06
C GLN A 1107 -21.45 11.30 -10.49
N PHE A 1108 -21.98 11.14 -11.70
CA PHE A 1108 -23.03 11.99 -12.26
C PHE A 1108 -24.34 11.20 -12.37
N VAL A 1109 -25.46 11.83 -12.04
CA VAL A 1109 -26.77 11.16 -12.00
C VAL A 1109 -27.85 12.06 -12.58
N GLN A 1110 -28.79 11.47 -13.30
CA GLN A 1110 -30.01 12.10 -13.80
C GLN A 1110 -31.22 11.35 -13.24
N ARG A 1111 -32.29 12.08 -12.92
CA ARG A 1111 -33.52 11.51 -12.34
C ARG A 1111 -34.74 12.04 -13.09
N ASP A 1112 -35.72 11.19 -13.34
CA ASP A 1112 -37.02 11.61 -13.87
C ASP A 1112 -38.10 11.48 -12.79
N LYS A 1113 -38.44 12.60 -12.14
CA LYS A 1113 -39.45 12.62 -11.07
C LYS A 1113 -40.89 12.60 -11.59
N ARG A 1114 -41.14 12.58 -12.91
CA ARG A 1114 -42.52 12.68 -13.45
C ARG A 1114 -43.28 11.35 -13.43
N ARG A 1115 -42.58 10.22 -13.31
CA ARG A 1115 -43.14 8.87 -13.47
C ARG A 1115 -43.02 7.99 -12.22
N PHE A 1116 -42.70 8.57 -11.06
CA PHE A 1116 -42.47 7.78 -9.85
C PHE A 1116 -43.76 7.17 -9.26
N GLU A 1117 -44.90 7.85 -9.45
CA GLU A 1117 -46.21 7.34 -9.02
C GLU A 1117 -46.63 6.08 -9.80
N ASP A 1118 -46.35 6.06 -11.10
CA ASP A 1118 -46.62 4.93 -11.99
C ASP A 1118 -45.76 3.69 -11.67
N LEU A 1119 -44.66 3.87 -10.94
CA LEU A 1119 -43.69 2.83 -10.60
C LEU A 1119 -43.65 2.53 -9.10
N GLY A 1120 -44.77 2.73 -8.39
CA GLY A 1120 -44.90 2.35 -6.97
C GLY A 1120 -43.93 3.10 -6.03
N GLY A 1121 -43.49 4.30 -6.42
CA GLY A 1121 -42.54 5.13 -5.68
C GLY A 1121 -41.11 5.12 -6.24
N LEU A 1122 -40.80 4.27 -7.23
CA LEU A 1122 -39.46 4.19 -7.83
C LEU A 1122 -39.22 5.35 -8.79
N VAL A 1123 -38.09 6.06 -8.61
CA VAL A 1123 -37.68 7.14 -9.51
C VAL A 1123 -36.77 6.56 -10.60
N PRO A 1124 -37.11 6.69 -11.90
CA PRO A 1124 -36.21 6.33 -12.99
C PRO A 1124 -34.91 7.14 -12.91
N MET A 1125 -33.77 6.46 -12.93
CA MET A 1125 -32.45 7.08 -12.83
C MET A 1125 -31.46 6.56 -13.88
N GLY A 1126 -30.68 7.49 -14.42
CA GLY A 1126 -29.49 7.23 -15.24
C GLY A 1126 -28.28 7.87 -14.58
N GLY A 1127 -27.08 7.47 -14.99
CA GLY A 1127 -25.88 8.10 -14.46
C GLY A 1127 -24.61 7.43 -14.96
N VAL A 1128 -23.50 8.10 -14.72
CA VAL A 1128 -22.16 7.68 -15.15
C VAL A 1128 -21.15 7.92 -14.03
N THR A 1129 -20.30 6.93 -13.80
CA THR A 1129 -19.09 7.08 -12.99
C THR A 1129 -17.92 7.33 -13.94
N VAL A 1130 -17.27 8.47 -13.77
CA VAL A 1130 -16.07 8.87 -14.52
C VAL A 1130 -14.86 8.61 -13.64
N VAL A 1131 -13.92 7.80 -14.11
CA VAL A 1131 -12.64 7.56 -13.46
C VAL A 1131 -11.55 8.23 -14.29
N ALA A 1132 -10.91 9.23 -13.69
CA ALA A 1132 -9.80 9.96 -14.27
C ALA A 1132 -8.50 9.70 -13.50
N ASP A 1133 -7.37 9.89 -14.16
CA ASP A 1133 -6.08 9.86 -13.48
C ASP A 1133 -5.79 11.15 -12.70
N GLY A 1134 -4.61 11.19 -12.06
CA GLY A 1134 -4.14 12.34 -11.28
C GLY A 1134 -3.98 13.65 -12.07
N GLU A 1135 -4.18 13.68 -13.38
CA GLU A 1135 -4.15 14.90 -14.20
C GLU A 1135 -5.54 15.27 -14.76
N GLY A 1136 -6.55 14.46 -14.46
CA GLY A 1136 -7.93 14.66 -14.89
C GLY A 1136 -8.23 14.07 -16.26
N TYR A 1137 -7.32 13.30 -16.87
CA TYR A 1137 -7.67 12.58 -18.09
C TYR A 1137 -8.61 11.43 -17.76
N VAL A 1138 -9.76 11.42 -18.43
CA VAL A 1138 -10.76 10.37 -18.26
C VAL A 1138 -10.23 9.06 -18.84
N ARG A 1139 -10.14 8.03 -18.00
CA ARG A 1139 -9.79 6.68 -18.41
C ARG A 1139 -11.03 5.84 -18.68
N TYR A 1140 -12.04 5.95 -17.83
CA TYR A 1140 -13.26 5.16 -17.92
C TYR A 1140 -14.48 6.04 -17.71
N ALA A 1141 -15.52 5.81 -18.50
CA ALA A 1141 -16.86 6.35 -18.33
C ALA A 1141 -17.85 5.17 -18.24
N ILE A 1142 -18.39 4.95 -17.04
CA ILE A 1142 -19.11 3.72 -16.68
C ILE A 1142 -20.54 4.10 -16.32
N GLY A 1143 -21.45 3.95 -17.27
CA GLY A 1143 -22.79 4.52 -17.14
C GLY A 1143 -23.94 3.58 -17.48
N LYS A 1144 -25.12 3.98 -17.01
CA LYS A 1144 -26.41 3.40 -17.37
C LYS A 1144 -27.31 4.52 -17.92
N PRO A 1145 -27.89 4.35 -19.12
CA PRO A 1145 -28.64 5.41 -19.80
C PRO A 1145 -29.99 5.64 -19.12
N LEU A 1146 -30.42 6.89 -18.90
CA LEU A 1146 -31.70 7.18 -18.21
C LEU A 1146 -32.87 6.37 -18.81
N PRO A 1147 -33.64 5.58 -18.03
CA PRO A 1147 -34.70 4.73 -18.59
C PRO A 1147 -35.76 5.52 -19.36
N SER A 1148 -36.09 6.73 -18.91
CA SER A 1148 -37.03 7.60 -19.61
C SER A 1148 -36.55 8.09 -20.98
N ALA A 1149 -35.26 7.92 -21.31
CA ALA A 1149 -34.67 8.18 -22.62
C ALA A 1149 -34.42 6.89 -23.43
N ASP A 1150 -34.66 5.70 -22.86
CA ASP A 1150 -34.47 4.38 -23.48
C ASP A 1150 -35.71 3.49 -23.28
N PRO A 1151 -36.55 3.31 -24.32
CA PRO A 1151 -37.78 2.54 -24.23
C PRO A 1151 -37.61 1.09 -23.74
N ALA A 1152 -36.49 0.44 -24.07
CA ALA A 1152 -36.25 -0.94 -23.64
C ALA A 1152 -35.99 -0.98 -22.13
N ARG A 1153 -35.13 -0.10 -21.63
CA ARG A 1153 -34.83 0.00 -20.20
C ARG A 1153 -36.05 0.45 -19.38
N MET A 1154 -36.88 1.33 -19.92
CA MET A 1154 -38.14 1.72 -19.27
C MET A 1154 -39.09 0.55 -19.11
N LYS A 1155 -39.17 -0.32 -20.12
CA LYS A 1155 -39.98 -1.54 -20.07
C LYS A 1155 -39.45 -2.49 -19.00
N ASP A 1156 -38.15 -2.73 -18.95
CA ASP A 1156 -37.54 -3.62 -17.94
C ASP A 1156 -37.81 -3.15 -16.50
N LEU A 1157 -37.71 -1.84 -16.25
CA LEU A 1157 -38.01 -1.25 -14.94
C LEU A 1157 -39.51 -1.40 -14.58
N ALA A 1158 -40.41 -1.20 -15.55
CA ALA A 1158 -41.84 -1.37 -15.34
C ALA A 1158 -42.21 -2.85 -15.07
N ASP A 1159 -41.64 -3.78 -15.83
CA ASP A 1159 -41.83 -5.23 -15.65
C ASP A 1159 -41.30 -5.68 -14.27
N PHE A 1160 -40.16 -5.15 -13.84
CA PHE A 1160 -39.63 -5.40 -12.51
C PHE A 1160 -40.57 -4.89 -11.41
N ALA A 1161 -41.01 -3.62 -11.50
CA ALA A 1161 -41.94 -3.03 -10.54
C ALA A 1161 -43.24 -3.86 -10.42
N ALA A 1162 -43.82 -4.26 -11.55
CA ALA A 1162 -45.01 -5.11 -11.59
C ALA A 1162 -44.75 -6.50 -10.96
N SER A 1163 -43.58 -7.09 -11.19
CA SER A 1163 -43.21 -8.38 -10.59
C SER A 1163 -43.07 -8.32 -9.07
N VAL A 1164 -42.58 -7.19 -8.53
CA VAL A 1164 -42.51 -6.94 -7.09
C VAL A 1164 -43.90 -6.77 -6.51
N GLU A 1165 -44.76 -5.98 -7.16
CA GLU A 1165 -46.16 -5.81 -6.73
C GLU A 1165 -46.91 -7.14 -6.67
N HIS A 1166 -46.73 -8.02 -7.67
CA HIS A 1166 -47.35 -9.35 -7.68
C HIS A 1166 -46.83 -10.27 -6.56
N ARG A 1167 -45.55 -10.17 -6.17
CA ARG A 1167 -44.96 -10.99 -5.10
C ARG A 1167 -45.45 -10.57 -3.70
N LEU A 1168 -45.78 -9.30 -3.50
CA LEU A 1168 -46.06 -8.72 -2.19
C LEU A 1168 -47.56 -8.65 -1.81
N THR A 1169 -48.45 -9.28 -2.61
CA THR A 1169 -49.91 -9.24 -2.46
C THR A 1169 -50.46 -9.92 -1.19
N SER A 1170 -49.66 -10.68 -0.43
CA SER A 1170 -50.08 -11.41 0.78
C SER A 1170 -49.98 -10.62 2.09
N ILE A 1171 -49.47 -9.38 2.07
CA ILE A 1171 -49.23 -8.55 3.27
C ILE A 1171 -50.00 -7.23 3.12
N ALA A 1172 -50.66 -6.73 4.18
CA ALA A 1172 -51.51 -5.54 4.16
C ALA A 1172 -50.77 -4.29 3.64
N TRP A 1173 -51.28 -3.69 2.56
CA TRP A 1173 -50.65 -2.56 1.85
C TRP A 1173 -50.35 -1.37 2.78
N SER A 1174 -49.20 -0.70 2.57
CA SER A 1174 -49.00 0.66 3.08
C SER A 1174 -50.11 1.55 2.50
N PRO A 1175 -50.81 2.36 3.32
CA PRO A 1175 -51.87 3.24 2.83
C PRO A 1175 -51.33 4.35 1.90
N ASP A 1176 -50.01 4.62 1.90
CA ASP A 1176 -49.40 5.58 0.98
C ASP A 1176 -49.10 4.95 -0.39
N ARG A 1177 -49.90 5.35 -1.39
CA ARG A 1177 -49.76 4.91 -2.79
C ARG A 1177 -48.38 5.22 -3.39
N ASN A 1178 -47.69 6.23 -2.86
CA ASN A 1178 -46.48 6.82 -3.42
C ASN A 1178 -45.17 6.22 -2.89
N ARG A 1179 -45.22 5.28 -1.95
CA ARG A 1179 -44.03 4.59 -1.40
C ARG A 1179 -44.17 3.07 -1.26
N ARG A 1180 -45.13 2.48 -1.95
CA ARG A 1180 -45.54 1.06 -1.74
C ARG A 1180 -44.42 0.04 -1.99
N ILE A 1181 -43.57 0.27 -2.99
CA ILE A 1181 -42.41 -0.60 -3.27
C ILE A 1181 -41.22 -0.22 -2.38
N VAL A 1182 -40.95 1.09 -2.25
CA VAL A 1182 -39.78 1.61 -1.53
C VAL A 1182 -39.82 1.29 -0.03
N ASP A 1183 -40.98 1.44 0.62
CA ASP A 1183 -41.12 1.15 2.07
C ASP A 1183 -41.08 -0.35 2.39
N ARG A 1184 -41.39 -1.20 1.40
CA ARG A 1184 -41.46 -2.67 1.55
C ARG A 1184 -40.17 -3.40 1.19
N LEU A 1185 -39.30 -2.76 0.43
CA LEU A 1185 -38.01 -3.28 -0.03
C LEU A 1185 -36.86 -2.39 0.45
N ASN A 1186 -37.07 -1.56 1.47
CA ASN A 1186 -35.97 -0.89 2.15
C ASN A 1186 -35.21 -1.90 3.02
N LEU A 1187 -33.95 -1.61 3.32
CA LEU A 1187 -33.06 -2.53 4.05
C LEU A 1187 -33.68 -3.00 5.36
N ARG A 1188 -34.21 -2.07 6.17
CA ARG A 1188 -34.94 -2.38 7.41
C ARG A 1188 -36.06 -3.42 7.24
N SER A 1189 -36.84 -3.33 6.15
CA SER A 1189 -37.95 -4.24 5.88
C SER A 1189 -37.51 -5.58 5.29
N LEU A 1190 -36.31 -5.65 4.70
CA LEU A 1190 -35.70 -6.90 4.26
C LEU A 1190 -35.15 -7.66 5.46
N ASP A 1191 -34.44 -6.96 6.35
CA ASP A 1191 -33.92 -7.56 7.57
C ASP A 1191 -35.07 -8.01 8.47
N GLY A 1192 -36.12 -7.19 8.65
CA GLY A 1192 -37.31 -7.56 9.44
C GLY A 1192 -38.18 -8.72 8.90
N ARG A 1193 -37.87 -9.27 7.72
CA ARG A 1193 -38.50 -10.51 7.20
C ARG A 1193 -37.68 -11.77 7.51
N ARG A 1194 -36.43 -11.60 7.91
CA ARG A 1194 -35.64 -12.64 8.59
C ARG A 1194 -36.25 -12.85 9.97
#